data_AF-A0A6P4XPR1-F1
#
_entry.id   AF-A0A6P4XPR1-F1
#
_cell.length_a   1.000
_cell.length_b   1.000
_cell.length_c   1.000
_cell.angle_alpha   90.00
_cell.angle_beta   90.00
_cell.angle_gamma   90.00
#
_symmetry.space_group_name_H-M   'P 1'
#
loop_
_entity.id
_entity.type
_entity.pdbx_description
1 polymer ?
#
loop_
_entity_poly.entity_id
_entity_poly.type
_entity_poly.pdbx_seq_one_letter_code
_entity_poly.pdbx_strand_id
1 'polypeptide(L)'
;MPCQNMGVCMREGDSYTCDCTRTGYYGQNCDIPEFWTAVKVALKPSKKTTHHLLTNYKWLWDVINKVPFLSNFIMRAVYKIRSSTVDSPPLYHTGHDYTSWDTYADRSYYTRALPPVPPGCPTPMGTAGRKDLPSPEYIAQTFLARREFIPDKRRTNVLFNFMAQHFTHQFFKTDFKKGAGRTWGDHGVDLSHIYGENVERQHQLRSFTDGKLKFQRVGGEVYPPSLADAPVHMIYPPYVPEQKRFAIGHEFFGLLPGLFVFSTVWLREHNRVCDVMKELHPDWDDERLFQTARLILTGQTINIIINEYVQHLSGYNFDLFWDPELLFKDQFQYQNRIFVEFNHLYHWHPLMPDQFHINGSTYGMKDYLFNTDLVFRHGFGTTVDAMSRQIAGQIGPKNIGPVNLKVAVETIKHERNLRMQGLNQYRKRFGIPPYKTFLELTGGDAEMAAQLEEAYGDIDAVELYVGLMVEQPAPGSVTSETIIEMGGPFSVKGLLSNPLCSPQWWRPSTFGGEAGFRMVKSATLKDLFCRNMAGPCGIVSFAVPEDVQPTGLPQEEGAKAPQDKEATNNDADLVPVNGVLANQDKHPSKEEDATAPQDQKTSQSDADLVPVNSVLSNQDTHLSEETAREKPAAKNEEASKNGVSEKKEVQSGSSKNGASSKNGSPKNGAAPKNGLPTAFPKNGAAPRTHANRTSCKQCDRVEL
;
A
#
# COMPACT_ATOMS: atom_id res chain seq x y z
N MET A 1 -11.79 -21.33 -13.61
CA MET A 1 -10.35 -21.52 -13.36
C MET A 1 -10.13 -22.98 -12.95
N PRO A 2 -9.69 -23.87 -13.85
CA PRO A 2 -9.61 -25.30 -13.56
C PRO A 2 -8.36 -25.67 -12.73
N CYS A 3 -7.20 -25.11 -13.07
CA CYS A 3 -5.94 -25.41 -12.40
C CYS A 3 -5.93 -24.89 -10.94
N GLN A 4 -5.62 -25.78 -10.01
CA GLN A 4 -5.50 -25.51 -8.57
C GLN A 4 -4.02 -25.30 -8.18
N ASN A 5 -3.78 -24.97 -6.91
CA ASN A 5 -2.45 -25.00 -6.28
C ASN A 5 -1.34 -24.23 -7.03
N MET A 6 -1.70 -23.10 -7.66
CA MET A 6 -0.83 -22.24 -8.48
C MET A 6 -0.38 -22.85 -9.83
N GLY A 7 -1.03 -23.92 -10.30
CA GLY A 7 -0.84 -24.43 -11.66
C GLY A 7 -1.32 -23.44 -12.72
N VAL A 8 -0.58 -23.32 -13.83
CA VAL A 8 -0.85 -22.32 -14.88
C VAL A 8 -1.76 -22.92 -15.96
N CYS A 9 -2.88 -22.28 -16.25
CA CYS A 9 -3.83 -22.72 -17.27
C CYS A 9 -3.38 -22.28 -18.66
N MET A 10 -3.17 -23.23 -19.57
CA MET A 10 -2.90 -22.99 -20.99
C MET A 10 -4.10 -23.42 -21.82
N ARG A 11 -4.45 -22.66 -22.87
CA ARG A 11 -5.60 -22.95 -23.74
C ARG A 11 -5.15 -23.68 -25.01
N GLU A 12 -5.76 -24.83 -25.28
CA GLU A 12 -5.48 -25.68 -26.43
C GLU A 12 -6.76 -25.87 -27.25
N GLY A 13 -7.06 -24.87 -28.10
CA GLY A 13 -8.31 -24.81 -28.87
C GLY A 13 -9.53 -24.65 -27.96
N ASP A 14 -10.39 -25.66 -27.92
CA ASP A 14 -11.55 -25.74 -27.01
C ASP A 14 -11.25 -26.56 -25.74
N SER A 15 -10.00 -27.01 -25.57
CA SER A 15 -9.51 -27.71 -24.39
C SER A 15 -8.49 -26.85 -23.61
N TYR A 16 -8.01 -27.37 -22.48
CA TYR A 16 -6.98 -26.72 -21.66
C TYR A 16 -6.02 -27.77 -21.09
N THR A 17 -4.81 -27.32 -20.77
CA THR A 17 -3.84 -28.04 -19.95
C THR A 17 -3.43 -27.19 -18.76
N CYS A 18 -2.98 -27.83 -17.69
CA CYS A 18 -2.45 -27.17 -16.49
C CYS A 18 -0.96 -27.50 -16.34
N ASP A 19 -0.09 -26.49 -16.39
CA ASP A 19 1.31 -26.67 -15.99
C ASP A 19 1.39 -26.70 -14.46
N CYS A 20 1.67 -27.88 -13.90
CA CYS A 20 1.84 -28.10 -12.47
C CYS A 20 3.30 -27.96 -12.00
N THR A 21 4.22 -27.52 -12.86
CA THR A 21 5.67 -27.50 -12.60
C THR A 21 6.03 -26.82 -11.27
N ARG A 22 6.60 -27.61 -10.35
CA ARG A 22 7.03 -27.20 -8.99
C ARG A 22 5.89 -26.73 -8.06
N THR A 23 4.62 -26.96 -8.39
CA THR A 23 3.49 -26.74 -7.46
C THR A 23 3.53 -27.71 -6.27
N GLY A 24 4.16 -28.88 -6.45
CA GLY A 24 4.08 -30.01 -5.52
C GLY A 24 2.85 -30.90 -5.74
N TYR A 25 2.12 -30.69 -6.85
CA TYR A 25 0.93 -31.43 -7.27
C TYR A 25 1.05 -31.88 -8.73
N TYR A 26 0.20 -32.82 -9.12
CA TYR A 26 0.03 -33.33 -10.49
C TYR A 26 -1.45 -33.66 -10.74
N GLY A 27 -1.75 -34.30 -11.87
CA GLY A 27 -3.13 -34.54 -12.34
C GLY A 27 -3.59 -33.44 -13.28
N GLN A 28 -4.77 -33.61 -13.89
CA GLN A 28 -5.29 -32.69 -14.92
C GLN A 28 -5.45 -31.25 -14.41
N ASN A 29 -5.74 -31.07 -13.11
CA ASN A 29 -6.01 -29.78 -12.48
C ASN A 29 -4.96 -29.37 -11.44
N CYS A 30 -3.80 -30.04 -11.38
CA CYS A 30 -2.80 -29.86 -10.31
C CYS A 30 -3.40 -30.05 -8.90
N ASP A 31 -4.25 -31.05 -8.76
CA ASP A 31 -5.09 -31.35 -7.60
C ASP A 31 -4.62 -32.58 -6.80
N ILE A 32 -3.80 -33.46 -7.40
CA ILE A 32 -3.24 -34.65 -6.74
C ILE A 32 -1.88 -34.31 -6.11
N PRO A 33 -1.72 -34.35 -4.78
CA PRO A 33 -0.46 -33.97 -4.13
C PRO A 33 0.64 -35.02 -4.30
N GLU A 34 1.89 -34.57 -4.46
CA GLU A 34 3.07 -35.41 -4.20
C GLU A 34 3.10 -35.86 -2.73
N PHE A 35 3.74 -37.00 -2.43
CA PHE A 35 3.84 -37.54 -1.06
C PHE A 35 4.31 -36.51 -0.03
N TRP A 36 5.40 -35.79 -0.31
CA TRP A 36 5.90 -34.76 0.60
C TRP A 36 5.01 -33.52 0.68
N THR A 37 4.21 -33.23 -0.34
CA THR A 37 3.20 -32.16 -0.32
C THR A 37 2.03 -32.56 0.56
N ALA A 38 1.50 -33.79 0.42
CA ALA A 38 0.47 -34.34 1.29
C ALA A 38 0.90 -34.32 2.76
N VAL A 39 2.11 -34.77 3.08
CA VAL A 39 2.66 -34.72 4.46
C VAL A 39 2.77 -33.27 4.96
N LYS A 40 3.29 -32.34 4.15
CA LYS A 40 3.38 -30.91 4.53
C LYS A 40 2.01 -30.29 4.77
N VAL A 41 1.02 -30.59 3.93
CA VAL A 41 -0.35 -30.05 4.03
C VAL A 41 -1.06 -30.61 5.26
N ALA A 42 -0.94 -31.91 5.53
CA ALA A 42 -1.53 -32.55 6.71
C ALA A 42 -0.94 -32.06 8.04
N LEU A 43 0.34 -31.66 8.06
CA LEU A 43 1.02 -31.13 9.25
C LEU A 43 0.96 -29.59 9.37
N LYS A 44 0.47 -28.87 8.36
CA LYS A 44 0.40 -27.41 8.35
C LYS A 44 -0.79 -26.94 9.21
N PRO A 45 -0.58 -26.16 10.29
CA PRO A 45 -1.69 -25.60 11.05
C PRO A 45 -2.53 -24.66 10.18
N SER A 46 -3.83 -24.55 10.48
CA SER A 46 -4.69 -23.59 9.77
C SER A 46 -4.22 -22.15 10.01
N LYS A 47 -4.59 -21.23 9.10
CA LYS A 47 -4.28 -19.81 9.22
C LYS A 47 -4.83 -19.25 10.53
N LYS A 48 -6.13 -19.44 10.80
CA LYS A 48 -6.81 -19.19 12.09
C LYS A 48 -6.11 -19.80 13.31
N THR A 49 -5.60 -21.03 13.24
CA THR A 49 -4.82 -21.65 14.33
C THR A 49 -3.50 -20.93 14.55
N THR A 50 -2.80 -20.58 13.47
CA THR A 50 -1.52 -19.85 13.51
C THR A 50 -1.73 -18.44 14.07
N HIS A 51 -2.80 -17.76 13.65
CA HIS A 51 -3.20 -16.46 14.16
C HIS A 51 -3.52 -16.50 15.66
N HIS A 52 -4.35 -17.47 16.09
CA HIS A 52 -4.66 -17.68 17.51
C HIS A 52 -3.40 -17.89 18.34
N LEU A 53 -2.46 -18.73 17.89
CA LEU A 53 -1.17 -18.94 18.57
C LEU A 53 -0.36 -17.64 18.71
N LEU A 54 -0.30 -16.82 17.66
CA LEU A 54 0.44 -15.54 17.65
C LEU A 54 -0.22 -14.44 18.50
N THR A 55 -1.55 -14.42 18.64
CA THR A 55 -2.29 -13.41 19.41
C THR A 55 -2.61 -13.80 20.85
N ASN A 56 -2.44 -15.07 21.22
CA ASN A 56 -2.70 -15.58 22.58
C ASN A 56 -1.39 -15.97 23.28
N TYR A 57 -1.49 -16.55 24.49
CA TYR A 57 -0.37 -17.11 25.25
C TYR A 57 0.79 -16.13 25.51
N LYS A 58 0.50 -14.84 25.78
CA LYS A 58 1.51 -13.78 25.89
C LYS A 58 2.74 -14.15 26.74
N TRP A 59 2.57 -14.82 27.89
CA TRP A 59 3.67 -15.25 28.75
C TRP A 59 4.71 -16.14 28.04
N LEU A 60 4.29 -16.95 27.06
CA LEU A 60 5.17 -17.82 26.28
C LEU A 60 5.96 -17.00 25.26
N TRP A 61 5.32 -16.02 24.63
CA TRP A 61 5.97 -15.07 23.73
C TRP A 61 6.94 -14.16 24.47
N ASP A 62 6.59 -13.67 25.65
CA ASP A 62 7.46 -12.89 26.55
C ASP A 62 8.74 -13.65 26.97
N VAL A 63 8.77 -14.98 26.80
CA VAL A 63 9.97 -15.82 26.94
C VAL A 63 10.67 -16.01 25.58
N ILE A 64 9.94 -16.38 24.52
CA ILE A 64 10.47 -16.59 23.17
C ILE A 64 11.21 -15.36 22.64
N ASN A 65 10.61 -14.18 22.78
CA ASN A 65 11.14 -12.91 22.26
C ASN A 65 12.49 -12.56 22.95
N LYS A 66 12.65 -12.95 24.22
CA LYS A 66 13.87 -12.74 25.03
C LYS A 66 14.97 -13.78 24.77
N VAL A 67 14.75 -14.77 23.91
CA VAL A 67 15.74 -15.80 23.54
C VAL A 67 16.11 -15.62 22.06
N PRO A 68 17.22 -14.91 21.73
CA PRO A 68 17.56 -14.54 20.35
C PRO A 68 17.62 -15.71 19.36
N PHE A 69 17.99 -16.91 19.80
CA PHE A 69 17.98 -18.09 18.94
C PHE A 69 16.56 -18.46 18.47
N LEU A 70 15.56 -18.34 19.35
CA LEU A 70 14.16 -18.65 19.02
C LEU A 70 13.51 -17.52 18.22
N SER A 71 13.69 -16.26 18.62
CA SER A 71 13.12 -15.13 17.89
C SER A 71 13.75 -14.96 16.50
N ASN A 72 15.06 -15.13 16.32
CA ASN A 72 15.69 -15.14 15.00
C ASN A 72 15.24 -16.32 14.13
N PHE A 73 15.00 -17.50 14.71
CA PHE A 73 14.44 -18.64 13.97
C PHE A 73 13.03 -18.34 13.47
N ILE A 74 12.17 -17.78 14.32
CA ILE A 74 10.77 -17.45 13.98
C ILE A 74 10.72 -16.28 12.98
N MET A 75 11.47 -15.20 13.18
CA MET A 75 11.46 -14.06 12.25
C MET A 75 11.99 -14.46 10.87
N ARG A 76 13.04 -15.28 10.81
CA ARG A 76 13.53 -15.86 9.54
C ARG A 76 12.48 -16.77 8.88
N ALA A 77 11.71 -17.54 9.65
CA ALA A 77 10.62 -18.34 9.12
C ALA A 77 9.49 -17.45 8.55
N VAL A 78 9.10 -16.39 9.27
CA VAL A 78 8.12 -15.39 8.81
C VAL A 78 8.57 -14.75 7.50
N TYR A 79 9.81 -14.25 7.43
CA TYR A 79 10.39 -13.67 6.22
C TYR A 79 10.31 -14.62 5.03
N LYS A 80 10.81 -15.84 5.18
CA LYS A 80 10.83 -16.84 4.10
C LYS A 80 9.43 -17.25 3.65
N ILE A 81 8.54 -17.60 4.58
CA ILE A 81 7.18 -18.06 4.26
C ILE A 81 6.40 -16.94 3.57
N ARG A 82 6.40 -15.72 4.12
CA ARG A 82 5.66 -14.58 3.56
C ARG A 82 6.19 -14.20 2.18
N SER A 83 7.50 -14.03 2.02
CA SER A 83 8.08 -13.64 0.73
C SER A 83 7.97 -14.71 -0.36
N SER A 84 8.05 -16.00 -0.01
CA SER A 84 7.91 -17.10 -0.98
C SER A 84 6.53 -17.24 -1.61
N THR A 85 5.52 -16.53 -1.07
CA THR A 85 4.16 -16.49 -1.64
C THR A 85 4.05 -15.48 -2.80
N VAL A 86 5.00 -14.54 -2.94
CA VAL A 86 4.97 -13.46 -3.93
C VAL A 86 5.92 -13.75 -5.09
N ASP A 87 5.39 -13.70 -6.32
CA ASP A 87 6.15 -14.04 -7.52
C ASP A 87 7.28 -13.02 -7.79
N SER A 88 8.48 -13.54 -8.05
CA SER A 88 9.69 -12.72 -8.24
C SER A 88 10.72 -13.48 -9.09
N PRO A 89 10.94 -13.14 -10.37
CA PRO A 89 10.37 -12.02 -11.14
C PRO A 89 8.83 -12.03 -11.27
N PRO A 90 8.18 -10.87 -11.56
CA PRO A 90 6.74 -10.81 -11.79
C PRO A 90 6.31 -11.63 -13.01
N LEU A 91 5.12 -12.21 -12.95
CA LEU A 91 4.58 -13.09 -14.01
C LEU A 91 3.62 -12.34 -14.96
N TYR A 92 2.65 -11.62 -14.41
CA TYR A 92 1.50 -11.06 -15.13
C TYR A 92 1.37 -9.55 -14.92
N HIS A 93 0.69 -8.86 -15.83
CA HIS A 93 0.20 -7.49 -15.60
C HIS A 93 -1.05 -7.22 -16.45
N THR A 94 -1.70 -6.07 -16.33
CA THR A 94 -3.01 -5.86 -17.00
C THR A 94 -2.98 -5.90 -18.53
N GLY A 95 -1.81 -5.68 -19.17
CA GLY A 95 -1.64 -5.89 -20.61
C GLY A 95 -1.47 -7.35 -21.06
N HIS A 96 -1.10 -8.28 -20.17
CA HIS A 96 -0.73 -9.67 -20.50
C HIS A 96 -1.07 -10.63 -19.34
N ASP A 97 -1.90 -11.62 -19.63
CA ASP A 97 -2.32 -12.71 -18.75
C ASP A 97 -1.39 -13.93 -18.76
N TYR A 98 -0.28 -13.83 -19.49
CA TYR A 98 0.83 -14.79 -19.55
C TYR A 98 2.18 -14.07 -19.34
N THR A 99 3.23 -14.81 -19.00
CA THR A 99 4.58 -14.25 -18.85
C THR A 99 5.19 -13.88 -20.20
N SER A 100 5.57 -12.61 -20.36
CA SER A 100 6.28 -12.09 -21.53
C SER A 100 7.54 -11.33 -21.11
N TRP A 101 8.34 -10.86 -22.07
CA TRP A 101 9.44 -9.94 -21.74
C TRP A 101 8.90 -8.61 -21.20
N ASP A 102 7.75 -8.15 -21.69
CA ASP A 102 7.14 -6.89 -21.29
C ASP A 102 6.57 -6.93 -19.86
N THR A 103 6.04 -8.09 -19.40
CA THR A 103 5.61 -8.24 -17.99
C THR A 103 6.77 -8.12 -17.00
N TYR A 104 7.98 -8.47 -17.43
CA TYR A 104 9.20 -8.22 -16.68
C TYR A 104 9.71 -6.77 -16.83
N ALA A 105 9.79 -6.27 -18.06
CA ALA A 105 10.53 -5.06 -18.40
C ALA A 105 9.78 -3.73 -18.18
N ASP A 106 8.50 -3.62 -18.53
CA ASP A 106 7.78 -2.33 -18.40
C ASP A 106 7.40 -2.06 -16.95
N ARG A 107 8.16 -1.18 -16.27
CA ARG A 107 7.91 -0.74 -14.88
C ARG A 107 6.73 0.22 -14.71
N SER A 108 6.09 0.67 -15.79
CA SER A 108 4.87 1.50 -15.69
C SER A 108 3.58 0.69 -15.52
N TYR A 109 3.66 -0.64 -15.38
CA TYR A 109 2.58 -1.52 -14.94
C TYR A 109 2.71 -1.94 -13.46
N TYR A 110 1.58 -1.98 -12.75
CA TYR A 110 1.43 -2.89 -11.60
C TYR A 110 1.40 -4.35 -12.09
N THR A 111 2.01 -5.26 -11.35
CA THR A 111 1.88 -6.71 -11.61
C THR A 111 0.60 -7.28 -10.99
N ARG A 112 0.31 -8.56 -11.22
CA ARG A 112 -0.84 -9.28 -10.66
C ARG A 112 -0.41 -10.64 -10.12
N ALA A 113 -1.04 -11.07 -9.03
CA ALA A 113 -0.83 -12.37 -8.37
C ALA A 113 -1.70 -13.48 -9.00
N LEU A 114 -2.72 -13.09 -9.75
CA LEU A 114 -3.50 -13.93 -10.66
C LEU A 114 -3.62 -13.25 -12.03
N PRO A 115 -3.82 -13.98 -13.14
CA PRO A 115 -4.22 -13.37 -14.41
C PRO A 115 -5.63 -12.75 -14.31
N PRO A 116 -5.99 -11.79 -15.17
CA PRO A 116 -7.36 -11.29 -15.26
C PRO A 116 -8.35 -12.39 -15.68
N VAL A 117 -9.62 -12.26 -15.28
CA VAL A 117 -10.70 -13.14 -15.79
C VAL A 117 -10.74 -13.05 -17.32
N PRO A 118 -10.68 -14.15 -18.10
CA PRO A 118 -10.60 -14.10 -19.56
C PRO A 118 -11.76 -13.36 -20.26
N PRO A 119 -11.56 -12.79 -21.46
CA PRO A 119 -12.64 -12.16 -22.22
C PRO A 119 -13.59 -13.24 -22.78
N GLY A 120 -14.89 -12.94 -22.85
CA GLY A 120 -15.90 -13.87 -23.36
C GLY A 120 -16.29 -14.99 -22.38
N CYS A 121 -15.86 -14.93 -21.12
CA CYS A 121 -16.39 -15.77 -20.05
C CYS A 121 -17.91 -15.57 -19.86
N PRO A 122 -18.69 -16.63 -19.52
CA PRO A 122 -20.14 -16.54 -19.28
C PRO A 122 -20.59 -15.52 -18.23
N THR A 123 -19.76 -15.22 -17.23
CA THR A 123 -20.00 -14.17 -16.23
C THR A 123 -18.75 -13.30 -16.04
N PRO A 124 -18.87 -12.08 -15.46
CA PRO A 124 -17.72 -11.22 -15.14
C PRO A 124 -16.70 -11.88 -14.20
N MET A 125 -17.10 -12.90 -13.45
CA MET A 125 -16.24 -13.71 -12.57
C MET A 125 -15.90 -15.08 -13.15
N GLY A 126 -16.00 -15.23 -14.48
CA GLY A 126 -15.71 -16.46 -15.20
C GLY A 126 -16.98 -17.26 -15.46
N THR A 127 -17.41 -18.04 -14.46
CA THR A 127 -18.58 -18.94 -14.55
C THR A 127 -19.50 -18.89 -13.34
N ALA A 128 -19.12 -18.14 -12.29
CA ALA A 128 -19.85 -18.00 -11.04
C ALA A 128 -20.77 -16.76 -11.07
N GLY A 129 -21.88 -16.81 -10.32
CA GLY A 129 -22.76 -15.67 -10.07
C GLY A 129 -23.60 -15.17 -11.26
N ARG A 130 -24.09 -13.93 -11.14
CA ARG A 130 -24.96 -13.26 -12.13
C ARG A 130 -24.19 -12.82 -13.38
N LYS A 131 -24.91 -12.63 -14.50
CA LYS A 131 -24.37 -12.06 -15.74
C LYS A 131 -23.89 -10.62 -15.57
N ASP A 132 -24.61 -9.86 -14.77
CA ASP A 132 -24.33 -8.47 -14.43
C ASP A 132 -23.99 -8.39 -12.94
N LEU A 133 -22.89 -7.74 -12.60
CA LEU A 133 -22.53 -7.49 -11.20
C LEU A 133 -23.40 -6.36 -10.62
N PRO A 134 -23.77 -6.41 -9.33
CA PRO A 134 -24.53 -5.34 -8.66
C PRO A 134 -23.81 -3.98 -8.79
N SER A 135 -24.52 -2.84 -8.81
CA SER A 135 -23.85 -1.56 -9.13
C SER A 135 -22.83 -1.15 -8.05
N PRO A 136 -21.69 -0.55 -8.42
CA PRO A 136 -20.68 -0.08 -7.47
C PRO A 136 -21.26 0.86 -6.40
N GLU A 137 -22.18 1.73 -6.80
CA GLU A 137 -22.91 2.67 -5.94
C GLU A 137 -23.82 1.95 -4.95
N TYR A 138 -24.55 0.90 -5.37
CA TYR A 138 -25.35 0.07 -4.46
C TYR A 138 -24.47 -0.69 -3.47
N ILE A 139 -23.38 -1.31 -3.93
CA ILE A 139 -22.45 -2.04 -3.05
C ILE A 139 -21.89 -1.10 -1.97
N ALA A 140 -21.40 0.07 -2.39
CA ALA A 140 -20.84 1.05 -1.49
C ALA A 140 -21.89 1.54 -0.49
N GLN A 141 -23.08 1.94 -0.96
CA GLN A 141 -24.11 2.50 -0.09
C GLN A 141 -24.72 1.48 0.87
N THR A 142 -24.85 0.21 0.48
CA THR A 142 -25.46 -0.86 1.29
C THR A 142 -24.48 -1.50 2.27
N PHE A 143 -23.28 -1.88 1.81
CA PHE A 143 -22.35 -2.71 2.59
C PHE A 143 -21.17 -1.94 3.20
N LEU A 144 -20.75 -0.84 2.59
CA LEU A 144 -19.48 -0.17 2.93
C LEU A 144 -19.69 1.15 3.68
N ALA A 145 -20.75 1.89 3.35
CA ALA A 145 -21.03 3.21 3.88
C ALA A 145 -21.25 3.21 5.40
N ARG A 146 -20.59 4.16 6.09
CA ARG A 146 -20.77 4.40 7.52
C ARG A 146 -22.23 4.70 7.85
N ARG A 147 -22.69 4.17 8.98
CA ARG A 147 -23.97 4.52 9.63
C ARG A 147 -23.71 5.16 10.99
N GLU A 148 -22.93 4.47 11.79
CA GLU A 148 -22.30 4.94 13.02
C GLU A 148 -20.78 4.77 12.89
N PHE A 149 -19.99 5.60 13.57
CA PHE A 149 -18.54 5.43 13.60
C PHE A 149 -18.16 4.23 14.47
N ILE A 150 -17.70 3.15 13.85
CA ILE A 150 -17.20 1.96 14.56
C ILE A 150 -15.71 2.19 14.87
N PRO A 151 -15.30 2.45 16.13
CA PRO A 151 -13.89 2.60 16.49
C PRO A 151 -13.13 1.27 16.39
N ASP A 152 -11.84 1.32 16.10
CA ASP A 152 -10.98 0.13 16.10
C ASP A 152 -10.79 -0.43 17.52
N LYS A 153 -11.02 -1.75 17.66
CA LYS A 153 -10.96 -2.48 18.94
C LYS A 153 -9.55 -2.64 19.50
N ARG A 154 -8.49 -2.34 18.74
CA ARG A 154 -7.10 -2.26 19.22
C ARG A 154 -6.66 -0.84 19.57
N ARG A 155 -7.60 0.11 19.66
CA ARG A 155 -7.33 1.52 19.96
C ARG A 155 -6.41 2.18 18.94
N THR A 156 -6.37 1.69 17.69
CA THR A 156 -5.62 2.29 16.59
C THR A 156 -5.97 3.78 16.49
N ASN A 157 -4.98 4.64 16.31
CA ASN A 157 -5.18 6.09 16.33
C ASN A 157 -5.04 6.75 14.95
N VAL A 158 -5.41 8.02 14.88
CA VAL A 158 -5.34 8.84 13.66
C VAL A 158 -3.89 9.04 13.18
N LEU A 159 -2.89 8.97 14.06
CA LEU A 159 -1.47 8.98 13.65
C LEU A 159 -1.09 7.72 12.85
N PHE A 160 -1.59 6.53 13.22
CA PHE A 160 -1.43 5.31 12.42
C PHE A 160 -2.09 5.42 11.05
N ASN A 161 -3.31 5.98 10.98
CA ASN A 161 -4.02 6.23 9.72
C ASN A 161 -3.19 7.11 8.76
N PHE A 162 -2.65 8.23 9.25
CA PHE A 162 -1.82 9.10 8.42
C PHE A 162 -0.43 8.52 8.10
N MET A 163 0.16 7.70 8.97
CA MET A 163 1.36 6.92 8.62
C MET A 163 1.05 5.94 7.48
N ALA A 164 -0.05 5.19 7.58
CA ALA A 164 -0.49 4.25 6.54
C ALA A 164 -0.64 4.94 5.18
N GLN A 165 -1.33 6.09 5.16
CA GLN A 165 -1.53 6.86 3.94
C GLN A 165 -0.22 7.45 3.39
N HIS A 166 0.58 8.12 4.23
CA HIS A 166 1.84 8.74 3.83
C HIS A 166 2.84 7.70 3.29
N PHE A 167 3.06 6.60 4.02
CA PHE A 167 3.98 5.54 3.64
C PHE A 167 3.58 4.84 2.32
N THR A 168 2.30 4.51 2.15
CA THR A 168 1.84 3.73 0.99
C THR A 168 1.81 4.54 -0.30
N HIS A 169 1.51 5.84 -0.22
CA HIS A 169 1.44 6.71 -1.39
C HIS A 169 2.82 6.96 -2.05
N GLN A 170 3.93 6.47 -1.48
CA GLN A 170 5.21 6.45 -2.19
C GLN A 170 5.25 5.42 -3.35
N PHE A 171 4.49 4.32 -3.23
CA PHE A 171 4.46 3.21 -4.21
C PHE A 171 3.07 2.86 -4.77
N PHE A 172 1.99 3.45 -4.23
CA PHE A 172 0.66 3.45 -4.84
C PHE A 172 0.40 4.78 -5.55
N LYS A 173 0.88 4.85 -6.79
CA LYS A 173 0.93 6.05 -7.63
C LYS A 173 0.28 5.76 -8.98
N THR A 174 -1.01 5.51 -8.95
CA THR A 174 -1.77 5.03 -10.12
C THR A 174 -1.85 6.11 -11.20
N ASP A 175 -1.51 5.75 -12.44
CA ASP A 175 -1.61 6.63 -13.60
C ASP A 175 -2.98 6.45 -14.27
N PHE A 176 -3.99 7.12 -13.71
CA PHE A 176 -5.36 7.05 -14.22
C PHE A 176 -5.50 7.53 -15.67
N LYS A 177 -4.57 8.35 -16.19
CA LYS A 177 -4.56 8.76 -17.61
C LYS A 177 -4.15 7.62 -18.54
N LYS A 178 -3.35 6.65 -18.05
CA LYS A 178 -3.01 5.40 -18.75
C LYS A 178 -3.87 4.20 -18.30
N GLY A 179 -4.74 4.38 -17.30
CA GLY A 179 -5.66 3.37 -16.76
C GLY A 179 -5.18 2.71 -15.46
N ALA A 180 -6.12 2.17 -14.67
CA ALA A 180 -5.91 1.74 -13.28
C ALA A 180 -4.82 0.66 -13.06
N GLY A 181 -4.37 -0.03 -14.11
CA GLY A 181 -3.28 -1.01 -14.06
C GLY A 181 -1.87 -0.40 -14.14
N ARG A 182 -1.77 0.93 -14.32
CA ARG A 182 -0.53 1.65 -14.61
C ARG A 182 -0.10 2.46 -13.39
N THR A 183 1.21 2.64 -13.24
CA THR A 183 1.82 3.44 -12.16
C THR A 183 2.88 4.39 -12.71
N TRP A 184 3.00 5.56 -12.06
CA TRP A 184 4.09 6.51 -12.26
C TRP A 184 5.09 6.54 -11.09
N GLY A 185 4.83 5.78 -10.02
CA GLY A 185 5.79 5.53 -8.93
C GLY A 185 6.62 4.27 -9.12
N ASP A 186 7.82 4.25 -8.54
CA ASP A 186 8.64 3.03 -8.49
C ASP A 186 8.10 2.02 -7.45
N HIS A 187 8.57 0.79 -7.55
CA HIS A 187 7.93 -0.37 -6.93
C HIS A 187 8.42 -0.71 -5.51
N GLY A 188 8.64 0.27 -4.63
CA GLY A 188 9.08 -0.03 -3.27
C GLY A 188 9.25 1.17 -2.36
N VAL A 189 9.99 0.99 -1.27
CA VAL A 189 10.34 2.05 -0.32
C VAL A 189 11.55 2.82 -0.87
N ASP A 190 11.28 3.86 -1.67
CA ASP A 190 12.26 4.71 -2.36
C ASP A 190 12.33 6.15 -1.80
N LEU A 191 11.40 6.47 -0.91
CA LEU A 191 11.12 7.79 -0.34
C LEU A 191 10.79 8.88 -1.39
N SER A 192 10.31 8.52 -2.58
CA SER A 192 9.87 9.49 -3.61
C SER A 192 8.70 10.37 -3.16
N HIS A 193 7.94 9.94 -2.15
CA HIS A 193 6.94 10.79 -1.48
C HIS A 193 7.52 11.98 -0.70
N ILE A 194 8.82 11.95 -0.38
CA ILE A 194 9.59 13.02 0.29
C ILE A 194 10.52 13.71 -0.74
N TYR A 195 11.22 12.93 -1.56
CA TYR A 195 12.25 13.41 -2.49
C TYR A 195 11.77 13.70 -3.91
N GLY A 196 10.52 13.39 -4.26
CA GLY A 196 9.99 13.45 -5.63
C GLY A 196 10.19 12.16 -6.42
N GLU A 197 9.39 12.00 -7.48
CA GLU A 197 9.38 10.84 -8.38
C GLU A 197 10.45 10.84 -9.49
N ASN A 198 11.11 11.98 -9.71
CA ASN A 198 12.15 12.17 -10.73
C ASN A 198 13.26 13.12 -10.23
N VAL A 199 14.36 13.16 -10.98
CA VAL A 199 15.57 13.90 -10.60
C VAL A 199 15.32 15.42 -10.64
N GLU A 200 14.49 15.87 -11.57
CA GLU A 200 14.11 17.27 -11.78
C GLU A 200 13.39 17.82 -10.54
N ARG A 201 12.36 17.11 -10.06
CA ARG A 201 11.63 17.44 -8.84
C ARG A 201 12.51 17.33 -7.59
N GLN A 202 13.36 16.30 -7.51
CA GLN A 202 14.34 16.15 -6.44
C GLN A 202 15.29 17.35 -6.37
N HIS A 203 15.74 17.86 -7.52
CA HIS A 203 16.59 19.05 -7.60
C HIS A 203 15.83 20.33 -7.24
N GLN A 204 14.56 20.47 -7.63
CA GLN A 204 13.74 21.61 -7.20
C GLN A 204 13.51 21.67 -5.68
N LEU A 205 13.47 20.51 -5.00
CA LEU A 205 13.28 20.38 -3.54
C LEU A 205 14.58 20.47 -2.71
N ARG A 206 15.76 20.20 -3.30
CA ARG A 206 17.07 20.29 -2.62
C ARG A 206 17.52 21.74 -2.39
N SER A 207 18.25 21.98 -1.30
CA SER A 207 18.94 23.26 -1.05
C SER A 207 20.21 23.41 -1.89
N PHE A 208 20.85 22.29 -2.25
CA PHE A 208 22.24 22.22 -2.72
C PHE A 208 23.26 22.87 -1.76
N THR A 209 22.95 22.80 -0.46
CA THR A 209 23.84 23.16 0.65
C THR A 209 23.72 22.12 1.77
N ASP A 210 24.86 21.57 2.20
CA ASP A 210 25.03 20.52 3.23
C ASP A 210 24.18 19.24 3.01
N GLY A 211 23.76 18.96 1.78
CA GLY A 211 22.94 17.80 1.42
C GLY A 211 21.48 17.90 1.82
N LYS A 212 20.98 19.10 2.13
CA LYS A 212 19.67 19.32 2.75
C LYS A 212 18.54 19.45 1.71
N LEU A 213 17.31 19.28 2.19
CA LEU A 213 16.10 19.77 1.52
C LEU A 213 15.89 21.24 1.88
N LYS A 214 15.33 22.01 0.92
CA LYS A 214 14.80 23.36 1.17
C LYS A 214 13.73 23.31 2.26
N PHE A 215 13.59 24.41 2.98
CA PHE A 215 12.59 24.59 4.03
C PHE A 215 12.32 26.09 4.22
N GLN A 216 11.23 26.40 4.89
CA GLN A 216 10.94 27.74 5.42
C GLN A 216 10.82 27.71 6.94
N ARG A 217 10.83 28.88 7.59
CA ARG A 217 10.54 29.01 9.03
C ARG A 217 9.27 29.80 9.26
N VAL A 218 8.33 29.21 9.99
CA VAL A 218 7.04 29.83 10.38
C VAL A 218 6.88 29.67 11.89
N GLY A 219 6.70 30.76 12.62
CA GLY A 219 6.69 30.74 14.09
C GLY A 219 8.00 30.25 14.73
N GLY A 220 9.13 30.34 13.99
CA GLY A 220 10.43 29.78 14.38
C GLY A 220 10.64 28.31 14.01
N GLU A 221 9.57 27.52 13.92
CA GLU A 221 9.59 26.11 13.51
C GLU A 221 9.87 25.92 12.00
N VAL A 222 10.43 24.76 11.65
CA VAL A 222 10.83 24.39 10.28
C VAL A 222 9.69 23.69 9.54
N TYR A 223 9.36 24.14 8.33
CA TYR A 223 8.29 23.56 7.52
C TYR A 223 8.73 23.38 6.06
N PRO A 224 8.04 22.53 5.26
CA PRO A 224 8.26 22.42 3.82
C PRO A 224 8.24 23.79 3.12
N PRO A 225 9.05 23.99 2.07
CA PRO A 225 9.19 25.27 1.38
C PRO A 225 7.89 25.69 0.69
N SER A 226 7.75 26.98 0.32
CA SER A 226 6.61 27.42 -0.48
C SER A 226 6.77 26.95 -1.94
N LEU A 227 5.68 26.98 -2.71
CA LEU A 227 5.75 26.78 -4.17
C LEU A 227 6.61 27.84 -4.88
N ALA A 228 6.82 29.02 -4.30
CA ALA A 228 7.70 30.04 -4.87
C ALA A 228 9.19 29.68 -4.69
N ASP A 229 9.56 29.10 -3.54
CA ASP A 229 10.94 28.68 -3.24
C ASP A 229 11.32 27.37 -3.96
N ALA A 230 10.33 26.50 -4.20
CA ALA A 230 10.48 25.20 -4.83
C ALA A 230 9.30 24.94 -5.80
N PRO A 231 9.41 25.37 -7.07
CA PRO A 231 8.32 25.34 -8.05
C PRO A 231 8.07 23.94 -8.64
N VAL A 232 7.65 23.02 -7.79
CA VAL A 232 7.22 21.65 -8.13
C VAL A 232 5.71 21.60 -8.42
N HIS A 233 5.25 20.61 -9.19
CA HIS A 233 3.81 20.39 -9.37
C HIS A 233 3.15 19.93 -8.05
N MET A 234 2.13 20.64 -7.58
CA MET A 234 1.32 20.29 -6.40
C MET A 234 -0.16 20.49 -6.71
N ILE A 235 -0.99 19.57 -6.26
CA ILE A 235 -2.43 19.59 -6.53
C ILE A 235 -3.14 20.29 -5.36
N TYR A 236 -3.37 21.59 -5.56
CA TYR A 236 -4.15 22.46 -4.68
C TYR A 236 -5.33 23.07 -5.45
N PRO A 237 -6.55 23.09 -4.89
CA PRO A 237 -7.68 23.80 -5.47
C PRO A 237 -7.40 25.30 -5.65
N PRO A 238 -7.98 25.97 -6.67
CA PRO A 238 -7.73 27.40 -6.93
C PRO A 238 -8.02 28.32 -5.73
N TYR A 239 -8.97 27.96 -4.86
CA TYR A 239 -9.34 28.73 -3.67
C TYR A 239 -8.29 28.71 -2.55
N VAL A 240 -7.33 27.78 -2.56
CA VAL A 240 -6.26 27.74 -1.55
C VAL A 240 -5.29 28.89 -1.84
N PRO A 241 -5.08 29.86 -0.93
CA PRO A 241 -4.16 30.97 -1.17
C PRO A 241 -2.74 30.47 -1.46
N GLU A 242 -2.03 31.13 -2.37
CA GLU A 242 -0.68 30.72 -2.81
C GLU A 242 0.30 30.62 -1.64
N GLN A 243 0.18 31.50 -0.65
CA GLN A 243 0.98 31.55 0.58
C GLN A 243 0.73 30.35 1.51
N LYS A 244 -0.28 29.52 1.22
CA LYS A 244 -0.60 28.27 1.93
C LYS A 244 -0.38 27.02 1.07
N ARG A 245 0.26 27.16 -0.10
CA ARG A 245 0.64 26.06 -0.99
C ARG A 245 2.12 25.71 -0.76
N PHE A 246 2.36 24.48 -0.30
CA PHE A 246 3.66 23.99 0.11
C PHE A 246 4.21 23.00 -0.90
N ALA A 247 5.51 23.06 -1.17
CA ALA A 247 6.21 22.14 -2.05
C ALA A 247 6.63 20.89 -1.26
N ILE A 248 6.18 19.72 -1.72
CA ILE A 248 6.37 18.41 -1.05
C ILE A 248 6.76 17.38 -2.12
N GLY A 249 7.48 16.32 -1.73
CA GLY A 249 7.84 15.21 -2.61
C GLY A 249 6.64 14.64 -3.37
N HIS A 250 5.51 14.38 -2.70
CA HIS A 250 4.28 13.94 -3.35
C HIS A 250 3.28 15.08 -3.62
N GLU A 251 2.84 15.20 -4.88
CA GLU A 251 1.89 16.22 -5.35
C GLU A 251 0.53 16.29 -4.62
N PHE A 252 0.07 15.21 -3.96
CA PHE A 252 -1.21 15.18 -3.23
C PHE A 252 -1.09 15.58 -1.76
N PHE A 253 0.10 15.67 -1.16
CA PHE A 253 0.23 15.74 0.31
C PHE A 253 -0.20 17.10 0.93
N GLY A 254 -0.57 18.07 0.10
CA GLY A 254 -1.32 19.25 0.53
C GLY A 254 -2.80 18.99 0.89
N LEU A 255 -3.35 17.80 0.57
CA LEU A 255 -4.76 17.43 0.74
C LEU A 255 -5.19 17.33 2.21
N LEU A 256 -4.34 16.85 3.12
CA LEU A 256 -4.68 16.56 4.51
C LEU A 256 -3.56 17.02 5.46
N PRO A 257 -3.85 17.81 6.51
CA PRO A 257 -2.89 18.20 7.54
C PRO A 257 -2.06 17.05 8.13
N GLY A 258 -2.61 15.85 8.29
CA GLY A 258 -1.84 14.68 8.73
C GLY A 258 -0.75 14.23 7.76
N LEU A 259 -0.98 14.32 6.43
CA LEU A 259 0.05 14.07 5.42
C LEU A 259 1.12 15.17 5.44
N PHE A 260 0.72 16.42 5.65
CA PHE A 260 1.63 17.55 5.84
C PHE A 260 2.51 17.40 7.09
N VAL A 261 1.96 16.88 8.20
CA VAL A 261 2.70 16.57 9.42
C VAL A 261 3.79 15.53 9.17
N PHE A 262 3.47 14.40 8.52
CA PHE A 262 4.49 13.40 8.17
C PHE A 262 5.52 13.93 7.16
N SER A 263 5.09 14.69 6.15
CA SER A 263 5.99 15.35 5.20
C SER A 263 7.01 16.25 5.91
N THR A 264 6.53 16.99 6.92
CA THR A 264 7.34 17.90 7.73
C THR A 264 8.31 17.13 8.65
N VAL A 265 7.87 16.07 9.34
CA VAL A 265 8.77 15.34 10.27
C VAL A 265 9.90 14.64 9.53
N TRP A 266 9.64 14.06 8.35
CA TRP A 266 10.67 13.41 7.54
C TRP A 266 11.63 14.42 6.89
N LEU A 267 11.15 15.61 6.51
CA LEU A 267 12.02 16.70 6.05
C LEU A 267 12.94 17.20 7.17
N ARG A 268 12.42 17.35 8.39
CA ARG A 268 13.23 17.71 9.57
C ARG A 268 14.27 16.65 9.88
N GLU A 269 13.88 15.37 9.91
CA GLU A 269 14.81 14.24 10.16
C GLU A 269 15.87 14.12 9.07
N HIS A 270 15.53 14.33 7.80
CA HIS A 270 16.52 14.36 6.71
C HIS A 270 17.59 15.42 6.95
N ASN A 271 17.18 16.67 7.19
CA ASN A 271 18.11 17.77 7.42
C ASN A 271 18.95 17.55 8.69
N ARG A 272 18.34 17.00 9.75
CA ARG A 272 19.03 16.61 11.00
C ARG A 272 20.05 15.48 10.79
N VAL A 273 19.76 14.52 9.92
CA VAL A 273 20.72 13.46 9.54
C VAL A 273 21.85 14.05 8.70
N CYS A 274 21.57 14.99 7.78
CA CYS A 274 22.60 15.70 7.02
C CYS A 274 23.54 16.50 7.93
N ASP A 275 23.03 17.20 8.95
CA ASP A 275 23.86 17.89 9.95
C ASP A 275 24.82 16.90 10.67
N VAL A 276 24.31 15.76 11.16
CA VAL A 276 25.15 14.74 11.80
C VAL A 276 26.15 14.10 10.84
N MET A 277 25.78 13.88 9.57
CA MET A 277 26.73 13.38 8.55
C MET A 277 27.82 14.42 8.23
N LYS A 278 27.51 15.72 8.24
CA LYS A 278 28.47 16.80 7.99
C LYS A 278 29.41 17.06 9.17
N GLU A 279 28.95 16.86 10.40
CA GLU A 279 29.81 16.85 11.60
C GLU A 279 30.80 15.67 11.57
N LEU A 280 30.33 14.47 11.24
CA LEU A 280 31.15 13.26 11.18
C LEU A 280 32.09 13.21 9.98
N HIS A 281 31.71 13.82 8.86
CA HIS A 281 32.48 13.84 7.62
C HIS A 281 32.55 15.26 7.02
N PRO A 282 33.38 16.17 7.59
CA PRO A 282 33.48 17.55 7.14
C PRO A 282 33.91 17.71 5.67
N ASP A 283 34.62 16.71 5.12
CA ASP A 283 35.12 16.63 3.75
C ASP A 283 34.04 16.31 2.70
N TRP A 284 32.86 15.83 3.11
CA TRP A 284 31.81 15.43 2.17
C TRP A 284 31.11 16.62 1.50
N ASP A 285 30.74 16.42 0.23
CA ASP A 285 29.95 17.34 -0.57
C ASP A 285 28.43 17.18 -0.36
N ASP A 286 27.66 18.11 -0.92
CA ASP A 286 26.20 18.12 -0.86
C ASP A 286 25.56 16.82 -1.37
N GLU A 287 26.06 16.27 -2.48
CA GLU A 287 25.50 15.07 -3.09
C GLU A 287 25.69 13.85 -2.18
N ARG A 288 26.89 13.64 -1.64
CA ARG A 288 27.19 12.50 -0.76
C ARG A 288 26.44 12.59 0.56
N LEU A 289 26.28 13.79 1.12
CA LEU A 289 25.45 14.04 2.30
C LEU A 289 23.98 13.71 2.02
N PHE A 290 23.41 14.27 0.95
CA PHE A 290 22.02 14.06 0.55
C PHE A 290 21.70 12.57 0.33
N GLN A 291 22.51 11.88 -0.47
CA GLN A 291 22.29 10.48 -0.80
C GLN A 291 22.47 9.57 0.42
N THR A 292 23.47 9.82 1.26
CA THR A 292 23.66 9.02 2.50
C THR A 292 22.49 9.23 3.47
N ALA A 293 22.00 10.47 3.61
CA ALA A 293 20.83 10.74 4.43
C ALA A 293 19.56 10.07 3.86
N ARG A 294 19.37 10.05 2.53
CA ARG A 294 18.27 9.29 1.89
C ARG A 294 18.35 7.79 2.19
N LEU A 295 19.54 7.20 2.15
CA LEU A 295 19.76 5.77 2.48
C LEU A 295 19.48 5.51 3.98
N ILE A 296 19.88 6.42 4.87
CA ILE A 296 19.55 6.36 6.30
C ILE A 296 18.03 6.43 6.52
N LEU A 297 17.34 7.43 5.96
CA LEU A 297 15.88 7.56 6.13
C LEU A 297 15.10 6.40 5.52
N THR A 298 15.61 5.79 4.44
CA THR A 298 15.05 4.55 3.89
C THR A 298 15.15 3.41 4.90
N GLY A 299 16.31 3.25 5.55
CA GLY A 299 16.49 2.27 6.61
C GLY A 299 15.63 2.54 7.85
N GLN A 300 15.54 3.80 8.29
CA GLN A 300 14.65 4.22 9.39
C GLN A 300 13.18 3.91 9.08
N THR A 301 12.73 4.17 7.84
CA THR A 301 11.37 3.87 7.39
C THR A 301 11.08 2.38 7.44
N ILE A 302 11.98 1.54 6.90
CA ILE A 302 11.80 0.06 6.92
C ILE A 302 11.79 -0.46 8.37
N ASN A 303 12.63 0.09 9.24
CA ASN A 303 12.70 -0.27 10.66
C ASN A 303 11.37 0.02 11.39
N ILE A 304 10.91 1.27 11.37
CA ILE A 304 9.65 1.71 12.02
C ILE A 304 8.46 0.93 11.46
N ILE A 305 8.43 0.68 10.15
CA ILE A 305 7.33 -0.06 9.53
C ILE A 305 7.28 -1.52 10.00
N ILE A 306 8.42 -2.21 10.15
CA ILE A 306 8.44 -3.60 10.62
C ILE A 306 8.18 -3.70 12.14
N ASN A 307 8.88 -2.90 12.94
CA ASN A 307 8.93 -3.08 14.40
C ASN A 307 7.73 -2.46 15.14
N GLU A 308 7.12 -1.41 14.59
CA GLU A 308 6.01 -0.70 15.25
C GLU A 308 4.70 -0.79 14.44
N TYR A 309 4.73 -0.48 13.15
CA TYR A 309 3.52 -0.39 12.33
C TYR A 309 2.89 -1.76 12.04
N VAL A 310 3.68 -2.72 11.51
CA VAL A 310 3.21 -4.09 11.26
C VAL A 310 2.97 -4.85 12.57
N GLN A 311 3.72 -4.55 13.63
CA GLN A 311 3.46 -5.07 14.98
C GLN A 311 2.05 -4.69 15.46
N HIS A 312 1.70 -3.40 15.41
CA HIS A 312 0.39 -2.91 15.82
C HIS A 312 -0.76 -3.46 14.95
N LEU A 313 -0.58 -3.42 13.62
CA LEU A 313 -1.54 -3.91 12.63
C LEU A 313 -1.91 -5.40 12.83
N SER A 314 -0.88 -6.24 13.01
CA SER A 314 -1.05 -7.69 13.16
C SER A 314 -1.64 -8.06 14.54
N GLY A 315 -1.23 -7.36 15.59
CA GLY A 315 -1.63 -7.62 16.96
C GLY A 315 -0.98 -8.84 17.59
N TYR A 316 0.15 -9.31 17.03
CA TYR A 316 0.89 -10.46 17.56
C TYR A 316 1.58 -10.15 18.91
N ASN A 317 1.72 -11.17 19.75
CA ASN A 317 2.56 -11.14 20.95
C ASN A 317 4.04 -11.48 20.65
N PHE A 318 4.32 -12.04 19.47
CA PHE A 318 5.69 -12.18 18.97
C PHE A 318 6.21 -10.81 18.53
N ASP A 319 7.36 -10.39 19.06
CA ASP A 319 7.99 -9.12 18.69
C ASP A 319 8.63 -9.24 17.30
N LEU A 320 8.01 -8.62 16.29
CA LEU A 320 8.54 -8.50 14.94
C LEU A 320 9.70 -7.50 14.94
N PHE A 321 10.81 -7.86 14.29
CA PHE A 321 11.97 -6.98 14.17
C PHE A 321 12.57 -7.04 12.77
N TRP A 322 13.37 -6.03 12.44
CA TRP A 322 14.07 -5.95 11.15
C TRP A 322 15.54 -6.36 11.27
N ASP A 323 15.88 -7.51 10.70
CA ASP A 323 17.26 -7.98 10.55
C ASP A 323 17.47 -8.65 9.17
N PRO A 324 18.03 -7.91 8.18
CA PRO A 324 18.39 -8.47 6.87
C PRO A 324 19.33 -9.69 6.94
N GLU A 325 20.16 -9.78 7.97
CA GLU A 325 21.23 -10.78 8.09
C GLU A 325 20.66 -12.21 8.20
N LEU A 326 19.40 -12.34 8.66
CA LEU A 326 18.63 -13.58 8.70
C LEU A 326 18.40 -14.22 7.31
N LEU A 327 18.45 -13.45 6.22
CA LEU A 327 18.24 -13.93 4.85
C LEU A 327 19.52 -14.14 4.04
N PHE A 328 20.69 -13.74 4.54
CA PHE A 328 21.96 -13.77 3.77
C PHE A 328 22.43 -15.17 3.34
N LYS A 329 21.81 -16.23 3.88
CA LYS A 329 22.11 -17.64 3.58
C LYS A 329 20.94 -18.35 2.88
N ASP A 330 19.92 -17.61 2.44
CA ASP A 330 18.74 -18.11 1.76
C ASP A 330 18.66 -17.63 0.31
N GLN A 331 17.92 -18.36 -0.51
CA GLN A 331 17.59 -17.91 -1.87
C GLN A 331 16.50 -16.84 -1.79
N PHE A 332 16.91 -15.58 -1.81
CA PHE A 332 16.03 -14.41 -1.79
C PHE A 332 16.34 -13.47 -2.95
N GLN A 333 15.30 -12.83 -3.50
CA GLN A 333 15.39 -11.93 -4.65
C GLN A 333 15.23 -10.47 -4.19
N TYR A 334 16.31 -9.69 -4.20
CA TYR A 334 16.32 -8.26 -3.85
C TYR A 334 15.79 -7.39 -5.00
N GLN A 335 14.55 -7.67 -5.41
CA GLN A 335 13.78 -6.95 -6.41
C GLN A 335 12.28 -7.05 -6.06
N ASN A 336 11.55 -5.95 -6.22
CA ASN A 336 10.10 -5.92 -6.00
C ASN A 336 9.35 -5.40 -7.22
N ARG A 337 8.07 -5.76 -7.30
CA ARG A 337 7.08 -5.23 -8.23
C ARG A 337 5.78 -5.04 -7.46
N ILE A 338 5.15 -3.88 -7.55
CA ILE A 338 3.90 -3.61 -6.79
C ILE A 338 2.73 -4.28 -7.49
N PHE A 339 1.94 -5.00 -6.72
CA PHE A 339 0.77 -5.76 -7.17
C PHE A 339 -0.48 -4.88 -7.15
N VAL A 340 -1.33 -4.98 -8.17
CA VAL A 340 -2.59 -4.21 -8.22
C VAL A 340 -3.58 -4.69 -7.16
N GLU A 341 -3.51 -5.97 -6.76
CA GLU A 341 -4.19 -6.54 -5.60
C GLU A 341 -3.75 -5.85 -4.31
N PHE A 342 -2.46 -5.57 -4.15
CA PHE A 342 -1.93 -4.90 -2.95
C PHE A 342 -2.40 -3.45 -2.89
N ASN A 343 -2.51 -2.77 -4.03
CA ASN A 343 -3.10 -1.44 -4.14
C ASN A 343 -4.57 -1.45 -3.68
N HIS A 344 -5.42 -2.33 -4.21
CA HIS A 344 -6.84 -2.42 -3.83
C HIS A 344 -7.00 -2.81 -2.35
N LEU A 345 -6.20 -3.77 -1.86
CA LEU A 345 -6.20 -4.23 -0.47
C LEU A 345 -5.92 -3.11 0.54
N TYR A 346 -5.13 -2.09 0.16
CA TYR A 346 -4.73 -0.99 1.05
C TYR A 346 -5.68 0.23 1.05
N HIS A 347 -6.86 0.14 0.44
CA HIS A 347 -7.86 1.22 0.44
C HIS A 347 -8.61 1.32 1.80
N TRP A 348 -7.86 1.45 2.90
CA TRP A 348 -8.29 1.42 4.31
C TRP A 348 -9.03 2.67 4.79
N HIS A 349 -9.90 3.21 3.94
CA HIS A 349 -10.74 4.36 4.21
C HIS A 349 -11.64 4.30 5.46
N PRO A 350 -12.02 3.12 6.03
CA PRO A 350 -12.68 3.06 7.33
C PRO A 350 -11.87 3.65 8.50
N LEU A 351 -10.53 3.66 8.43
CA LEU A 351 -9.67 4.25 9.47
C LEU A 351 -9.98 5.75 9.72
N MET A 352 -10.49 6.44 8.70
CA MET A 352 -10.73 7.88 8.75
C MET A 352 -11.93 8.23 9.65
N PRO A 353 -11.77 9.08 10.68
CA PRO A 353 -12.89 9.54 11.49
C PRO A 353 -13.77 10.54 10.71
N ASP A 354 -14.99 10.79 11.19
CA ASP A 354 -15.90 11.78 10.56
C ASP A 354 -15.52 13.24 10.87
N GLN A 355 -14.82 13.45 11.99
CA GLN A 355 -14.35 14.74 12.49
C GLN A 355 -12.94 14.60 13.08
N PHE A 356 -12.15 15.68 13.08
CA PHE A 356 -10.81 15.74 13.67
C PHE A 356 -10.79 16.62 14.91
N HIS A 357 -10.26 16.11 16.02
CA HIS A 357 -10.24 16.76 17.32
C HIS A 357 -8.82 17.25 17.63
N ILE A 358 -8.60 18.58 17.64
CA ILE A 358 -7.28 19.18 17.91
C ILE A 358 -7.45 20.28 18.96
N ASN A 359 -6.80 20.12 20.11
CA ASN A 359 -6.74 21.12 21.20
C ASN A 359 -8.11 21.73 21.57
N GLY A 360 -9.11 20.87 21.83
CA GLY A 360 -10.48 21.29 22.15
C GLY A 360 -11.30 21.84 20.99
N SER A 361 -10.71 22.01 19.80
CA SER A 361 -11.42 22.35 18.56
C SER A 361 -11.77 21.09 17.77
N THR A 362 -12.93 21.08 17.13
CA THR A 362 -13.39 19.98 16.27
C THR A 362 -13.60 20.47 14.84
N TYR A 363 -13.09 19.73 13.86
CA TYR A 363 -13.16 20.06 12.43
C TYR A 363 -13.88 18.96 11.66
N GLY A 364 -14.87 19.31 10.83
CA GLY A 364 -15.43 18.36 9.88
C GLY A 364 -14.44 18.05 8.77
N MET A 365 -14.63 16.93 8.06
CA MET A 365 -13.77 16.56 6.92
C MET A 365 -13.62 17.69 5.89
N LYS A 366 -14.69 18.46 5.62
CA LYS A 366 -14.65 19.62 4.71
C LYS A 366 -13.71 20.73 5.18
N ASP A 367 -13.64 20.99 6.48
CA ASP A 367 -12.84 22.06 7.09
C ASP A 367 -11.37 21.63 7.29
N TYR A 368 -11.11 20.33 7.27
CA TYR A 368 -9.78 19.73 7.41
C TYR A 368 -9.07 19.56 6.05
N LEU A 369 -9.82 19.27 4.99
CA LEU A 369 -9.29 19.14 3.62
C LEU A 369 -8.61 20.44 3.14
N PHE A 370 -7.42 20.28 2.57
CA PHE A 370 -6.53 21.36 2.09
C PHE A 370 -6.16 22.44 3.13
N ASN A 371 -6.45 22.23 4.41
CA ASN A 371 -6.34 23.26 5.45
C ASN A 371 -5.08 23.06 6.34
N THR A 372 -3.90 23.08 5.71
CA THR A 372 -2.60 22.93 6.42
C THR A 372 -2.38 23.99 7.51
N ASP A 373 -3.07 25.14 7.43
CA ASP A 373 -3.12 26.20 8.45
C ASP A 373 -3.39 25.67 9.88
N LEU A 374 -4.18 24.60 10.01
CA LEU A 374 -4.49 23.97 11.30
C LEU A 374 -3.23 23.52 12.06
N VAL A 375 -2.18 23.06 11.36
CA VAL A 375 -0.92 22.61 11.98
C VAL A 375 -0.14 23.80 12.57
N PHE A 376 -0.14 24.94 11.87
CA PHE A 376 0.50 26.17 12.33
C PHE A 376 -0.29 26.81 13.49
N ARG A 377 -1.64 26.77 13.40
CA ARG A 377 -2.55 27.39 14.37
C ARG A 377 -2.53 26.69 15.73
N HIS A 378 -2.49 25.36 15.74
CA HIS A 378 -2.44 24.55 16.97
C HIS A 378 -1.02 24.26 17.45
N GLY A 379 -0.03 24.41 16.57
CA GLY A 379 1.34 23.98 16.79
C GLY A 379 1.55 22.52 16.38
N PHE A 380 2.76 22.22 15.92
CA PHE A 380 3.09 20.91 15.36
C PHE A 380 2.96 19.78 16.38
N GLY A 381 3.57 19.93 17.56
CA GLY A 381 3.53 18.94 18.64
C GLY A 381 2.11 18.67 19.14
N THR A 382 1.31 19.73 19.31
CA THR A 382 -0.12 19.64 19.68
C THR A 382 -0.92 18.83 18.65
N THR A 383 -0.62 19.01 17.37
CA THR A 383 -1.29 18.28 16.27
C THR A 383 -0.91 16.80 16.29
N VAL A 384 0.36 16.45 16.57
CA VAL A 384 0.84 15.07 16.69
C VAL A 384 0.24 14.36 17.91
N ASP A 385 0.21 15.02 19.07
CA ASP A 385 -0.39 14.48 20.30
C ASP A 385 -1.90 14.27 20.13
N ALA A 386 -2.61 15.22 19.50
CA ALA A 386 -4.02 15.10 19.15
C ALA A 386 -4.31 13.89 18.23
N MET A 387 -3.54 13.71 17.14
CA MET A 387 -3.66 12.53 16.27
C MET A 387 -3.29 11.23 16.97
N SER A 388 -2.47 11.28 18.02
CA SER A 388 -2.09 10.11 18.82
C SER A 388 -3.14 9.71 19.87
N ARG A 389 -4.00 10.65 20.29
CA ARG A 389 -5.14 10.44 21.20
C ARG A 389 -6.44 10.10 20.49
N GLN A 390 -6.64 10.59 19.27
CA GLN A 390 -7.89 10.33 18.55
C GLN A 390 -7.91 8.92 17.97
N ILE A 391 -8.98 8.18 18.25
CA ILE A 391 -9.18 6.82 17.74
C ILE A 391 -9.54 6.82 16.25
N ALA A 392 -9.06 5.82 15.52
CA ALA A 392 -9.37 5.54 14.13
C ALA A 392 -10.54 4.53 14.03
N GLY A 393 -11.21 4.47 12.88
CA GLY A 393 -12.30 3.52 12.65
C GLY A 393 -11.79 2.10 12.34
N GLN A 394 -12.57 1.08 12.72
CA GLN A 394 -12.29 -0.32 12.40
C GLN A 394 -12.31 -0.56 10.88
N ILE A 395 -11.28 -1.21 10.33
CA ILE A 395 -11.32 -1.73 8.95
C ILE A 395 -12.31 -2.90 8.89
N GLY A 396 -13.42 -2.72 8.16
CA GLY A 396 -14.49 -3.70 8.06
C GLY A 396 -15.80 -3.09 7.51
N PRO A 397 -16.92 -3.84 7.59
CA PRO A 397 -18.19 -3.47 6.95
C PRO A 397 -18.82 -2.22 7.55
N LYS A 398 -19.67 -1.55 6.75
CA LYS A 398 -20.57 -0.46 7.16
C LYS A 398 -19.86 0.70 7.90
N ASN A 399 -18.59 1.01 7.56
CA ASN A 399 -17.74 1.98 8.28
C ASN A 399 -16.89 2.93 7.39
N ILE A 400 -17.11 3.04 6.08
CA ILE A 400 -16.46 4.06 5.23
C ILE A 400 -17.21 5.39 5.36
N GLY A 401 -16.55 6.41 5.92
CA GLY A 401 -17.12 7.76 6.07
C GLY A 401 -17.53 8.41 4.73
N PRO A 402 -18.56 9.28 4.72
CA PRO A 402 -19.29 9.66 3.50
C PRO A 402 -18.45 10.36 2.43
N VAL A 403 -17.41 11.10 2.81
CA VAL A 403 -16.48 11.74 1.85
C VAL A 403 -15.64 10.70 1.09
N ASN A 404 -15.23 9.63 1.77
CA ASN A 404 -14.41 8.57 1.20
C ASN A 404 -15.23 7.53 0.42
N LEU A 405 -16.56 7.53 0.54
CA LEU A 405 -17.43 6.53 -0.10
C LEU A 405 -17.32 6.54 -1.63
N LYS A 406 -17.11 7.72 -2.24
CA LYS A 406 -16.79 7.84 -3.67
C LYS A 406 -15.52 7.07 -4.06
N VAL A 407 -14.51 7.07 -3.20
CA VAL A 407 -13.25 6.35 -3.46
C VAL A 407 -13.51 4.83 -3.48
N ALA A 408 -14.36 4.32 -2.59
CA ALA A 408 -14.78 2.92 -2.61
C ALA A 408 -15.54 2.55 -3.90
N VAL A 409 -16.46 3.41 -4.35
CA VAL A 409 -17.18 3.26 -5.64
C VAL A 409 -16.20 3.18 -6.83
N GLU A 410 -15.24 4.09 -6.92
CA GLU A 410 -14.24 4.06 -8.00
C GLU A 410 -13.26 2.88 -7.85
N THR A 411 -12.95 2.43 -6.63
CA THR A 411 -12.14 1.21 -6.40
C THR A 411 -12.81 -0.03 -7.00
N ILE A 412 -14.13 -0.17 -6.83
CA ILE A 412 -14.93 -1.26 -7.44
C ILE A 412 -14.94 -1.14 -8.96
N LYS A 413 -15.10 0.07 -9.52
CA LYS A 413 -15.04 0.31 -10.97
C LYS A 413 -13.66 -0.04 -11.56
N HIS A 414 -12.58 0.31 -10.85
CA HIS A 414 -11.23 -0.07 -11.21
C HIS A 414 -11.05 -1.59 -11.16
N GLU A 415 -11.46 -2.27 -10.09
CA GLU A 415 -11.43 -3.75 -9.98
C GLU A 415 -12.10 -4.44 -11.18
N ARG A 416 -13.27 -3.97 -11.61
CA ARG A 416 -14.01 -4.50 -12.78
C ARG A 416 -13.29 -4.23 -14.09
N ASN A 417 -12.81 -3.02 -14.31
CA ASN A 417 -12.01 -2.65 -15.50
C ASN A 417 -10.74 -3.53 -15.59
N LEU A 418 -10.09 -3.75 -14.46
CA LEU A 418 -8.92 -4.61 -14.28
C LEU A 418 -9.23 -6.10 -14.43
N ARG A 419 -10.51 -6.52 -14.47
CA ARG A 419 -10.97 -7.91 -14.51
C ARG A 419 -10.31 -8.76 -13.42
N MET A 420 -10.35 -8.31 -12.18
CA MET A 420 -9.86 -9.11 -11.03
C MET A 420 -10.74 -10.35 -10.84
N GLN A 421 -10.17 -11.41 -10.29
CA GLN A 421 -10.92 -12.64 -9.99
C GLN A 421 -11.65 -12.49 -8.64
N GLY A 422 -12.73 -13.25 -8.44
CA GLY A 422 -13.47 -13.21 -7.17
C GLY A 422 -12.60 -13.55 -5.95
N LEU A 423 -13.00 -13.04 -4.79
CA LEU A 423 -12.34 -13.19 -3.47
C LEU A 423 -11.80 -14.60 -3.23
N ASN A 424 -12.61 -15.62 -3.50
CA ASN A 424 -12.25 -17.02 -3.26
C ASN A 424 -11.10 -17.54 -4.13
N GLN A 425 -10.85 -16.97 -5.31
CA GLN A 425 -9.67 -17.31 -6.12
C GLN A 425 -8.40 -16.73 -5.50
N TYR A 426 -8.46 -15.51 -4.95
CA TYR A 426 -7.33 -14.94 -4.20
C TYR A 426 -7.12 -15.67 -2.86
N ARG A 427 -8.18 -16.03 -2.12
CA ARG A 427 -8.05 -16.87 -0.91
C ARG A 427 -7.32 -18.19 -1.23
N LYS A 428 -7.70 -18.89 -2.31
CA LYS A 428 -6.97 -20.06 -2.83
C LYS A 428 -5.50 -19.73 -3.15
N ARG A 429 -5.19 -18.64 -3.89
CA ARG A 429 -3.83 -18.19 -4.25
C ARG A 429 -2.91 -17.90 -3.06
N PHE A 430 -3.45 -17.50 -1.91
CA PHE A 430 -2.69 -17.21 -0.68
C PHE A 430 -2.74 -18.35 0.36
N GLY A 431 -3.33 -19.50 -0.01
CA GLY A 431 -3.42 -20.69 0.83
C GLY A 431 -4.37 -20.52 2.03
N ILE A 432 -5.46 -19.78 1.82
CA ILE A 432 -6.58 -19.56 2.73
C ILE A 432 -7.78 -20.36 2.21
N PRO A 433 -8.57 -21.06 3.05
CA PRO A 433 -9.78 -21.74 2.59
C PRO A 433 -10.78 -20.75 1.93
N PRO A 434 -11.36 -21.08 0.77
CA PRO A 434 -12.44 -20.30 0.19
C PRO A 434 -13.70 -20.37 1.08
N TYR A 435 -14.46 -19.28 1.12
CA TYR A 435 -15.75 -19.22 1.80
C TYR A 435 -16.78 -20.09 1.10
N LYS A 436 -17.57 -20.83 1.89
CA LYS A 436 -18.64 -21.72 1.39
C LYS A 436 -20.00 -21.06 1.38
N THR A 437 -20.22 -20.04 2.20
CA THR A 437 -21.46 -19.27 2.29
C THR A 437 -21.18 -17.81 2.59
N PHE A 438 -22.14 -16.95 2.27
CA PHE A 438 -22.08 -15.52 2.64
C PHE A 438 -22.05 -15.33 4.17
N LEU A 439 -22.73 -16.19 4.94
CA LEU A 439 -22.71 -16.15 6.42
C LEU A 439 -21.32 -16.44 7.02
N GLU A 440 -20.50 -17.25 6.34
CA GLU A 440 -19.11 -17.50 6.74
C GLU A 440 -18.22 -16.28 6.48
N LEU A 441 -18.46 -15.57 5.36
CA LEU A 441 -17.77 -14.33 4.98
C LEU A 441 -18.12 -13.17 5.94
N THR A 442 -19.40 -12.95 6.23
CA THR A 442 -19.85 -11.83 7.10
C THR A 442 -19.60 -12.07 8.59
N GLY A 443 -19.02 -13.22 8.96
CA GLY A 443 -18.73 -13.61 10.34
C GLY A 443 -19.97 -13.88 11.20
N GLY A 444 -21.12 -14.16 10.57
CA GLY A 444 -22.39 -14.44 11.25
C GLY A 444 -23.45 -13.33 11.15
N ASP A 445 -23.17 -12.18 10.52
CA ASP A 445 -24.22 -11.21 10.16
C ASP A 445 -25.09 -11.81 9.04
N ALA A 446 -26.26 -12.32 9.43
CA ALA A 446 -27.21 -12.98 8.54
C ALA A 446 -27.99 -12.01 7.64
N GLU A 447 -28.16 -10.75 8.04
CA GLU A 447 -28.83 -9.73 7.23
C GLU A 447 -27.93 -9.34 6.06
N MET A 448 -26.67 -9.00 6.34
CA MET A 448 -25.67 -8.70 5.32
C MET A 448 -25.36 -9.93 4.46
N ALA A 449 -25.39 -11.14 5.02
CA ALA A 449 -25.21 -12.37 4.25
C ALA A 449 -26.33 -12.55 3.21
N ALA A 450 -27.60 -12.40 3.61
CA ALA A 450 -28.74 -12.50 2.71
C ALA A 450 -28.73 -11.40 1.62
N GLN A 451 -28.38 -10.17 1.98
CA GLN A 451 -28.24 -9.07 1.03
C GLN A 451 -27.09 -9.28 0.03
N LEU A 452 -25.95 -9.85 0.46
CA LEU A 452 -24.86 -10.23 -0.45
C LEU A 452 -25.22 -11.42 -1.34
N GLU A 453 -25.96 -12.40 -0.81
CA GLU A 453 -26.48 -13.55 -1.57
C GLU A 453 -27.49 -13.10 -2.63
N GLU A 454 -28.40 -12.18 -2.30
CA GLU A 454 -29.27 -11.53 -3.28
C GLU A 454 -28.44 -10.76 -4.33
N ALA A 455 -27.47 -9.96 -3.92
CA ALA A 455 -26.68 -9.13 -4.83
C ALA A 455 -25.81 -9.93 -5.82
N TYR A 456 -25.08 -10.96 -5.36
CA TYR A 456 -24.12 -11.71 -6.19
C TYR A 456 -24.66 -13.05 -6.73
N GLY A 457 -25.58 -13.71 -6.01
CA GLY A 457 -26.11 -15.04 -6.33
C GLY A 457 -25.15 -16.22 -6.10
N ASP A 458 -23.86 -15.98 -5.88
CA ASP A 458 -22.82 -17.00 -5.70
C ASP A 458 -21.64 -16.44 -4.90
N ILE A 459 -21.16 -17.19 -3.90
CA ILE A 459 -20.02 -16.80 -3.04
C ILE A 459 -18.68 -16.80 -3.81
N ASP A 460 -18.52 -17.63 -4.84
CA ASP A 460 -17.33 -17.63 -5.71
C ASP A 460 -17.30 -16.42 -6.67
N ALA A 461 -18.38 -15.61 -6.72
CA ALA A 461 -18.51 -14.39 -7.54
C ALA A 461 -18.34 -13.06 -6.77
N VAL A 462 -18.11 -13.09 -5.46
CA VAL A 462 -17.86 -11.86 -4.67
C VAL A 462 -16.54 -11.21 -5.09
N GLU A 463 -16.58 -9.91 -5.38
CA GLU A 463 -15.40 -9.09 -5.75
C GLU A 463 -14.35 -9.04 -4.63
N LEU A 464 -13.07 -8.91 -4.96
CA LEU A 464 -11.98 -8.88 -3.99
C LEU A 464 -12.13 -7.71 -3.02
N TYR A 465 -12.17 -6.46 -3.50
CA TYR A 465 -12.20 -5.30 -2.61
C TYR A 465 -13.46 -5.30 -1.74
N VAL A 466 -14.61 -5.70 -2.31
CA VAL A 466 -15.86 -5.86 -1.56
C VAL A 466 -15.72 -6.92 -0.48
N GLY A 467 -15.18 -8.09 -0.83
CA GLY A 467 -14.89 -9.18 0.11
C GLY A 467 -13.96 -8.76 1.26
N LEU A 468 -12.86 -8.07 0.94
CA LEU A 468 -11.91 -7.55 1.93
C LEU A 468 -12.54 -6.51 2.88
N MET A 469 -13.56 -5.76 2.44
CA MET A 469 -14.24 -4.76 3.26
C MET A 469 -15.46 -5.30 4.02
N VAL A 470 -16.07 -6.44 3.61
CA VAL A 470 -17.19 -7.06 4.36
C VAL A 470 -16.78 -8.23 5.27
N GLU A 471 -15.57 -8.77 5.09
CA GLU A 471 -14.97 -9.74 6.01
C GLU A 471 -14.71 -9.08 7.37
N GLN A 472 -15.11 -9.75 8.45
CA GLN A 472 -14.92 -9.22 9.81
C GLN A 472 -13.43 -9.19 10.22
N PRO A 473 -13.01 -8.25 11.10
CA PRO A 473 -11.67 -8.25 11.68
C PRO A 473 -11.33 -9.58 12.36
N ALA A 474 -10.09 -10.04 12.19
CA ALA A 474 -9.59 -11.21 12.90
C ALA A 474 -9.50 -10.91 14.42
N PRO A 475 -9.81 -11.87 15.31
CA PRO A 475 -9.72 -11.65 16.74
C PRO A 475 -8.34 -11.13 17.16
N GLY A 476 -8.32 -9.97 17.83
CA GLY A 476 -7.10 -9.32 18.29
C GLY A 476 -6.31 -8.54 17.22
N SER A 477 -6.85 -8.30 16.01
CA SER A 477 -6.22 -7.55 14.90
C SER A 477 -7.03 -6.34 14.46
N VAL A 478 -6.38 -5.39 13.75
CA VAL A 478 -7.03 -4.18 13.20
C VAL A 478 -7.90 -4.51 11.97
N THR A 479 -7.72 -5.69 11.38
CA THR A 479 -8.21 -6.06 10.04
C THR A 479 -8.43 -7.57 9.89
N SER A 480 -8.93 -8.01 8.73
CA SER A 480 -9.42 -9.39 8.49
C SER A 480 -8.32 -10.44 8.25
N GLU A 481 -8.70 -11.73 8.27
CA GLU A 481 -7.78 -12.83 7.95
C GLU A 481 -7.27 -12.73 6.50
N THR A 482 -8.12 -12.42 5.51
CA THR A 482 -7.65 -12.22 4.12
C THR A 482 -6.69 -11.04 4.01
N ILE A 483 -6.94 -9.91 4.67
CA ILE A 483 -6.06 -8.73 4.58
C ILE A 483 -4.69 -9.04 5.20
N ILE A 484 -4.62 -9.75 6.33
CA ILE A 484 -3.34 -10.19 6.94
C ILE A 484 -2.61 -11.18 6.02
N GLU A 485 -3.32 -12.18 5.48
CA GLU A 485 -2.70 -13.28 4.73
C GLU A 485 -2.34 -12.93 3.29
N MET A 486 -2.99 -11.95 2.66
CA MET A 486 -2.60 -11.37 1.37
C MET A 486 -1.61 -10.21 1.53
N GLY A 487 -1.88 -9.27 2.44
CA GLY A 487 -1.07 -8.06 2.65
C GLY A 487 0.29 -8.34 3.30
N GLY A 488 0.37 -9.32 4.21
CA GLY A 488 1.61 -9.74 4.85
C GLY A 488 2.71 -10.15 3.86
N PRO A 489 2.45 -11.08 2.93
CA PRO A 489 3.35 -11.41 1.83
C PRO A 489 3.85 -10.20 1.03
N PHE A 490 2.94 -9.35 0.54
CA PHE A 490 3.31 -8.18 -0.25
C PHE A 490 4.16 -7.17 0.53
N SER A 491 3.79 -6.90 1.79
CA SER A 491 4.53 -6.01 2.69
C SER A 491 5.94 -6.54 2.97
N VAL A 492 6.08 -7.78 3.44
CA VAL A 492 7.38 -8.41 3.73
C VAL A 492 8.25 -8.48 2.48
N LYS A 493 7.67 -8.82 1.32
CA LYS A 493 8.39 -8.82 0.04
C LYS A 493 8.86 -7.42 -0.35
N GLY A 494 8.00 -6.40 -0.27
CA GLY A 494 8.34 -5.02 -0.63
C GLY A 494 9.42 -4.39 0.26
N LEU A 495 9.36 -4.67 1.57
CA LEU A 495 10.33 -4.16 2.55
C LEU A 495 11.70 -4.84 2.40
N LEU A 496 11.74 -6.18 2.40
CA LEU A 496 13.01 -6.93 2.40
C LEU A 496 13.66 -7.02 1.01
N SER A 497 12.92 -6.73 -0.06
CA SER A 497 13.49 -6.63 -1.42
C SER A 497 14.14 -5.28 -1.72
N ASN A 498 14.10 -4.31 -0.79
CA ASN A 498 14.87 -3.08 -0.91
C ASN A 498 16.38 -3.41 -0.98
N PRO A 499 17.17 -2.77 -1.87
CA PRO A 499 18.60 -3.03 -2.00
C PRO A 499 19.39 -2.95 -0.69
N LEU A 500 18.99 -2.10 0.27
CA LEU A 500 19.61 -1.99 1.60
C LEU A 500 19.59 -3.29 2.40
N CYS A 501 18.65 -4.21 2.12
CA CYS A 501 18.61 -5.53 2.77
C CYS A 501 19.57 -6.55 2.15
N SER A 502 20.34 -6.18 1.11
CA SER A 502 21.31 -7.08 0.46
C SER A 502 22.63 -7.20 1.26
N PRO A 503 23.33 -8.35 1.19
CA PRO A 503 24.67 -8.52 1.80
C PRO A 503 25.74 -7.52 1.31
N GLN A 504 25.49 -6.85 0.18
CA GLN A 504 26.36 -5.85 -0.42
C GLN A 504 26.12 -4.46 0.20
N TRP A 505 24.85 -4.06 0.40
CA TRP A 505 24.50 -2.72 0.89
C TRP A 505 24.29 -2.66 2.40
N TRP A 506 23.95 -3.76 3.09
CA TRP A 506 23.76 -3.79 4.54
C TRP A 506 25.09 -3.75 5.30
N ARG A 507 25.73 -2.58 5.29
CA ARG A 507 27.08 -2.35 5.82
C ARG A 507 27.20 -0.94 6.39
N PRO A 508 27.99 -0.70 7.44
CA PRO A 508 28.17 0.63 8.02
C PRO A 508 28.56 1.70 6.99
N SER A 509 29.44 1.35 6.04
CA SER A 509 29.91 2.24 4.97
C SER A 509 28.80 2.86 4.13
N THR A 510 27.69 2.16 3.92
CA THR A 510 26.52 2.61 3.14
C THR A 510 25.77 3.75 3.83
N PHE A 511 25.94 3.88 5.14
CA PHE A 511 25.24 4.84 6.00
C PHE A 511 26.22 5.83 6.65
N GLY A 512 27.39 6.06 6.06
CA GLY A 512 28.41 6.95 6.63
C GLY A 512 29.05 6.44 7.93
N GLY A 513 29.13 5.11 8.09
CA GLY A 513 29.76 4.45 9.23
C GLY A 513 28.76 4.04 10.32
N GLU A 514 29.31 3.62 11.46
CA GLU A 514 28.53 3.07 12.58
C GLU A 514 27.49 4.04 13.16
N ALA A 515 27.71 5.36 13.04
CA ALA A 515 26.75 6.35 13.53
C ALA A 515 25.44 6.33 12.74
N GLY A 516 25.50 6.40 11.40
CA GLY A 516 24.30 6.31 10.56
C GLY A 516 23.70 4.91 10.55
N PHE A 517 24.53 3.85 10.60
CA PHE A 517 24.01 2.48 10.72
C PHE A 517 23.29 2.24 12.05
N ARG A 518 23.72 2.89 13.14
CA ARG A 518 22.98 2.92 14.41
C ARG A 518 21.70 3.74 14.31
N MET A 519 21.72 4.92 13.67
CA MET A 519 20.50 5.71 13.43
C MET A 519 19.46 4.92 12.60
N VAL A 520 19.90 4.03 11.71
CA VAL A 520 19.06 3.06 11.00
C VAL A 520 18.56 1.94 11.91
N LYS A 521 19.45 1.27 12.67
CA LYS A 521 19.11 0.11 13.52
C LYS A 521 18.30 0.46 14.78
N SER A 522 18.38 1.69 15.30
CA SER A 522 17.64 2.16 16.48
C SER A 522 16.61 3.26 16.16
N ALA A 523 15.94 3.16 15.01
CA ALA A 523 14.88 4.09 14.63
C ALA A 523 13.56 3.71 15.33
N THR A 524 12.84 4.69 15.87
CA THR A 524 11.48 4.51 16.40
C THR A 524 10.59 5.67 15.95
N LEU A 525 9.28 5.45 15.85
CA LEU A 525 8.28 6.48 15.59
C LEU A 525 8.39 7.60 16.64
N LYS A 526 8.57 7.22 17.90
CA LYS A 526 8.74 8.16 19.01
C LYS A 526 9.98 9.03 18.81
N ASP A 527 11.12 8.46 18.46
CA ASP A 527 12.34 9.23 18.18
C ASP A 527 12.20 10.15 16.97
N LEU A 528 11.60 9.66 15.87
CA LEU A 528 11.35 10.44 14.66
C LEU A 528 10.60 11.73 14.98
N PHE A 529 9.55 11.67 15.79
CA PHE A 529 8.83 12.87 16.24
C PHE A 529 9.57 13.63 17.34
N CYS A 530 9.93 12.99 18.47
CA CYS A 530 10.50 13.71 19.63
C CYS A 530 11.79 14.49 19.30
N ARG A 531 12.63 14.02 18.36
CA ARG A 531 13.88 14.70 17.97
C ARG A 531 13.65 15.86 16.98
N ASN A 532 12.46 15.94 16.38
CA ASN A 532 12.10 16.88 15.32
C ASN A 532 10.91 17.78 15.70
N MET A 533 10.57 17.87 16.99
CA MET A 533 9.54 18.76 17.54
C MET A 533 10.14 19.73 18.56
N ALA A 534 9.54 20.90 18.71
CA ALA A 534 9.88 21.84 19.78
C ALA A 534 9.07 21.53 21.06
N GLY A 535 9.65 21.80 22.22
CA GLY A 535 9.00 21.59 23.52
C GLY A 535 9.07 20.15 24.05
N PRO A 536 8.25 19.80 25.07
CA PRO A 536 8.20 18.44 25.60
C PRO A 536 7.56 17.48 24.60
N CYS A 537 8.11 16.28 24.46
CA CYS A 537 7.50 15.28 23.60
C CYS A 537 6.23 14.68 24.25
N GLY A 538 5.07 14.94 23.64
CA GLY A 538 3.78 14.38 24.03
C GLY A 538 3.61 12.91 23.66
N ILE A 539 2.36 12.47 23.49
CA ILE A 539 2.09 11.09 23.03
C ILE A 539 2.47 10.96 21.56
N VAL A 540 3.26 9.94 21.26
CA VAL A 540 3.58 9.48 19.91
C VAL A 540 3.51 7.95 19.94
N SER A 541 2.52 7.39 19.24
CA SER A 541 2.18 5.95 19.23
C SER A 541 1.27 5.65 18.04
N PHE A 542 1.11 4.37 17.67
CA PHE A 542 0.09 3.92 16.69
C PHE A 542 -1.23 3.47 17.34
N ALA A 543 -1.24 3.27 18.66
CA ALA A 543 -2.44 3.05 19.47
C ALA A 543 -2.57 4.14 20.53
N VAL A 544 -3.81 4.52 20.88
CA VAL A 544 -4.06 5.36 22.05
C VAL A 544 -3.65 4.58 23.31
N PRO A 545 -2.71 5.06 24.15
CA PRO A 545 -2.27 4.34 25.35
C PRO A 545 -3.42 3.98 26.28
N GLU A 546 -3.34 2.85 27.00
CA GLU A 546 -4.45 2.36 27.85
C GLU A 546 -4.76 3.27 29.03
N ASP A 547 -3.76 4.01 29.53
CA ASP A 547 -3.85 5.02 30.58
C ASP A 547 -4.47 6.36 30.10
N VAL A 548 -4.83 6.46 28.82
CA VAL A 548 -5.30 7.69 28.18
C VAL A 548 -6.69 7.48 27.59
N GLN A 549 -7.66 8.33 27.97
CA GLN A 549 -9.00 8.27 27.36
C GLN A 549 -8.93 8.67 25.87
N PRO A 550 -9.42 7.85 24.92
CA PRO A 550 -9.44 8.20 23.50
C PRO A 550 -10.36 9.38 23.20
N THR A 551 -9.96 10.25 22.28
CA THR A 551 -10.86 11.25 21.69
C THR A 551 -11.51 10.72 20.41
N GLY A 552 -12.64 11.29 20.00
CA GLY A 552 -13.36 10.86 18.78
C GLY A 552 -14.11 9.53 18.88
N LEU A 553 -14.34 9.01 20.10
CA LEU A 553 -15.36 7.99 20.34
C LEU A 553 -16.77 8.56 20.08
N PRO A 554 -17.76 7.73 19.71
CA PRO A 554 -19.17 8.14 19.73
C PRO A 554 -19.56 8.68 21.11
N GLN A 555 -20.41 9.70 21.16
CA GLN A 555 -21.03 10.13 22.41
C GLN A 555 -22.14 9.12 22.73
N GLU A 556 -22.08 8.48 23.90
CA GLU A 556 -23.21 7.68 24.38
C GLU A 556 -24.42 8.62 24.55
N GLU A 557 -25.53 8.35 23.86
CA GLU A 557 -26.80 9.02 24.14
C GLU A 557 -27.21 8.65 25.56
N GLY A 558 -27.01 9.59 26.48
CA GLY A 558 -26.86 9.29 27.89
C GLY A 558 -28.05 8.51 28.47
N ALA A 559 -27.74 7.38 29.09
CA ALA A 559 -28.60 6.80 30.12
C ALA A 559 -28.88 7.91 31.15
N LYS A 560 -30.13 8.40 31.19
CA LYS A 560 -30.52 9.51 32.06
C LYS A 560 -30.40 9.07 33.53
N ALA A 561 -29.26 9.39 34.14
CA ALA A 561 -29.12 9.38 35.59
C ALA A 561 -30.25 10.25 36.19
N PRO A 562 -30.86 9.84 37.31
CA PRO A 562 -31.85 10.68 37.99
C PRO A 562 -31.26 12.04 38.32
N GLN A 563 -32.01 13.12 38.03
CA GLN A 563 -31.66 14.44 38.54
C GLN A 563 -32.02 14.50 40.02
N ASP A 564 -31.06 14.16 40.87
CA ASP A 564 -31.13 14.48 42.30
C ASP A 564 -31.23 16.00 42.46
N LYS A 565 -32.41 16.46 42.89
CA LYS A 565 -32.67 17.86 43.17
C LYS A 565 -32.17 18.18 44.58
N GLU A 566 -30.93 18.63 44.70
CA GLU A 566 -30.50 19.28 45.93
C GLU A 566 -31.37 20.52 46.19
N ALA A 567 -32.01 20.53 47.36
CA ALA A 567 -32.94 21.58 47.75
C ALA A 567 -32.18 22.73 48.42
N THR A 568 -32.29 23.94 47.85
CA THR A 568 -31.85 25.17 48.53
C THR A 568 -32.84 25.51 49.63
N ASN A 569 -32.45 25.33 50.89
CA ASN A 569 -33.20 25.86 52.04
C ASN A 569 -33.27 27.40 51.97
N ASN A 570 -34.47 27.93 52.14
CA ASN A 570 -34.74 29.20 52.81
C ASN A 570 -36.18 29.14 53.35
N ASP A 571 -36.39 29.72 54.53
CA ASP A 571 -37.56 29.45 55.36
C ASP A 571 -38.84 30.24 55.00
N ALA A 572 -39.93 29.76 55.59
CA ALA A 572 -41.10 30.50 56.10
C ALA A 572 -42.48 30.31 55.42
N ASP A 573 -43.44 30.09 56.33
CA ASP A 573 -44.86 30.45 56.30
C ASP A 573 -45.90 29.73 55.41
N LEU A 574 -46.41 28.63 56.01
CA LEU A 574 -47.81 28.46 56.43
C LEU A 574 -48.94 28.18 55.40
N VAL A 575 -49.42 26.93 55.51
CA VAL A 575 -50.84 26.50 55.60
C VAL A 575 -51.61 26.28 54.27
N PRO A 576 -52.49 25.24 54.18
CA PRO A 576 -52.85 24.60 52.90
C PRO A 576 -54.36 24.62 52.58
N VAL A 577 -54.77 23.95 51.49
CA VAL A 577 -56.08 23.27 51.40
C VAL A 577 -56.09 22.16 50.32
N ASN A 578 -57.00 21.19 50.47
CA ASN A 578 -57.27 20.03 49.58
C ASN A 578 -57.78 20.47 48.17
N GLY A 579 -57.84 19.65 47.11
CA GLY A 579 -57.58 18.20 46.91
C GLY A 579 -58.55 17.61 45.86
N VAL A 580 -58.63 16.27 45.75
CA VAL A 580 -59.76 15.48 45.17
C VAL A 580 -59.91 15.39 43.62
N LEU A 581 -59.92 14.14 43.10
CA LEU A 581 -60.69 13.46 42.02
C LEU A 581 -61.34 14.25 40.84
N ALA A 582 -61.71 13.67 39.67
CA ALA A 582 -61.36 12.48 38.87
C ALA A 582 -62.27 12.43 37.61
N ASN A 583 -61.98 11.58 36.60
CA ASN A 583 -62.83 11.28 35.40
C ASN A 583 -63.11 12.53 34.50
N GLN A 584 -63.72 12.54 33.29
CA GLN A 584 -63.93 11.65 32.11
C GLN A 584 -64.25 12.63 30.91
N ASP A 585 -64.54 12.31 29.62
CA ASP A 585 -64.96 11.09 28.90
C ASP A 585 -64.72 11.22 27.36
N LYS A 586 -65.00 10.16 26.58
CA LYS A 586 -65.54 10.14 25.18
C LYS A 586 -64.83 10.75 23.94
N HIS A 587 -64.49 9.83 23.02
CA HIS A 587 -64.57 9.86 21.54
C HIS A 587 -66.02 10.08 20.99
N PRO A 588 -66.38 10.05 19.65
CA PRO A 588 -65.63 9.65 18.41
C PRO A 588 -65.86 10.50 17.12
N SER A 589 -65.36 10.00 15.96
CA SER A 589 -65.90 10.14 14.56
C SER A 589 -65.57 11.43 13.74
N LYS A 590 -65.48 11.45 12.39
CA LYS A 590 -65.64 10.43 11.29
C LYS A 590 -64.96 10.89 9.96
N GLU A 591 -64.89 9.99 8.96
CA GLU A 591 -64.91 10.08 7.45
C GLU A 591 -64.93 11.47 6.71
N GLU A 592 -64.60 11.68 5.42
CA GLU A 592 -64.05 10.93 4.23
C GLU A 592 -63.60 12.01 3.19
N ASP A 593 -62.42 11.93 2.55
CA ASP A 593 -62.09 11.40 1.19
C ASP A 593 -62.09 12.41 -0.01
N ALA A 594 -61.20 12.16 -0.98
CA ALA A 594 -60.97 12.70 -2.34
C ALA A 594 -61.47 14.11 -2.80
N THR A 595 -60.52 14.98 -3.20
CA THR A 595 -60.29 15.49 -4.60
C THR A 595 -59.19 16.58 -4.68
N ALA A 596 -58.68 16.88 -5.88
CA ALA A 596 -57.77 17.99 -6.21
C ALA A 596 -58.38 18.83 -7.36
N PRO A 597 -58.06 20.14 -7.52
CA PRO A 597 -56.89 20.49 -8.37
C PRO A 597 -56.15 21.83 -8.07
N GLN A 598 -54.94 21.93 -8.63
CA GLN A 598 -54.18 23.12 -9.11
C GLN A 598 -53.93 24.40 -8.26
N ASP A 599 -52.65 24.76 -8.25
CA ASP A 599 -52.06 26.10 -8.40
C ASP A 599 -52.43 27.26 -7.45
N GLN A 600 -51.55 27.52 -6.47
CA GLN A 600 -50.87 28.83 -6.45
C GLN A 600 -49.48 28.83 -5.76
N LYS A 601 -48.66 29.79 -6.16
CA LYS A 601 -47.23 29.93 -5.80
C LYS A 601 -47.03 30.35 -4.35
N THR A 602 -46.01 29.78 -3.69
CA THR A 602 -45.15 30.54 -2.77
C THR A 602 -43.69 30.16 -3.03
N SER A 603 -42.76 31.10 -2.78
CA SER A 603 -41.36 30.98 -3.16
C SER A 603 -40.47 30.55 -1.99
N GLN A 604 -39.60 29.58 -2.23
CA GLN A 604 -38.39 29.38 -1.44
C GLN A 604 -37.19 29.27 -2.39
N SER A 605 -36.05 29.80 -1.95
CA SER A 605 -34.86 29.99 -2.76
C SER A 605 -33.89 28.83 -2.57
N ASP A 606 -33.83 27.92 -3.54
CA ASP A 606 -32.71 26.99 -3.65
C ASP A 606 -31.42 27.77 -3.97
N ALA A 607 -30.36 27.48 -3.24
CA ALA A 607 -29.01 27.99 -3.49
C ALA A 607 -28.13 26.80 -3.93
N ASP A 608 -27.71 26.81 -5.20
CA ASP A 608 -27.14 25.63 -5.85
C ASP A 608 -25.92 25.03 -5.16
N LEU A 609 -26.00 23.72 -4.90
CA LEU A 609 -24.90 22.92 -4.37
C LEU A 609 -23.92 22.55 -5.48
N VAL A 610 -22.88 23.37 -5.69
CA VAL A 610 -21.78 23.04 -6.62
C VAL A 610 -20.95 21.87 -6.07
N PRO A 611 -20.89 20.70 -6.75
CA PRO A 611 -20.21 19.52 -6.22
C PRO A 611 -18.71 19.55 -6.50
N VAL A 612 -17.89 19.31 -5.47
CA VAL A 612 -16.45 19.07 -5.62
C VAL A 612 -16.24 17.71 -6.33
N ASN A 613 -15.95 17.75 -7.63
CA ASN A 613 -15.48 16.60 -8.44
C ASN A 613 -14.83 17.00 -9.80
N SER A 614 -14.96 18.25 -10.26
CA SER A 614 -14.63 18.72 -11.63
C SER A 614 -13.13 18.79 -12.02
N VAL A 615 -12.27 18.04 -11.32
CA VAL A 615 -10.81 18.01 -11.56
C VAL A 615 -10.30 16.58 -11.88
N LEU A 616 -11.11 15.54 -11.68
CA LEU A 616 -10.70 14.14 -11.88
C LEU A 616 -11.58 13.29 -12.82
N SER A 617 -12.66 13.85 -13.39
CA SER A 617 -13.29 13.26 -14.59
C SER A 617 -13.94 14.33 -15.47
N ASN A 618 -13.81 14.13 -16.79
CA ASN A 618 -14.46 14.85 -17.90
C ASN A 618 -14.23 16.36 -18.04
N GLN A 619 -13.38 16.73 -19.00
CA GLN A 619 -13.67 17.83 -19.94
C GLN A 619 -13.45 17.30 -21.36
N ASP A 620 -14.45 17.48 -22.22
CA ASP A 620 -14.41 17.03 -23.62
C ASP A 620 -15.06 18.08 -24.55
N THR A 621 -14.44 18.23 -25.72
CA THR A 621 -14.96 18.73 -27.02
C THR A 621 -15.87 19.97 -27.14
N HIS A 622 -15.41 20.87 -28.05
CA HIS A 622 -16.09 21.83 -28.95
C HIS A 622 -15.73 23.30 -28.65
N LEU A 623 -15.19 24.11 -29.57
CA LEU A 623 -15.33 24.26 -31.05
C LEU A 623 -13.94 24.55 -31.70
N SER A 624 -13.72 24.60 -33.03
CA SER A 624 -14.59 24.49 -34.24
C SER A 624 -13.81 23.82 -35.40
N GLU A 625 -14.52 23.28 -36.38
CA GLU A 625 -13.95 22.83 -37.67
C GLU A 625 -13.72 24.02 -38.63
N GLU A 626 -12.69 23.93 -39.49
CA GLU A 626 -12.80 24.44 -40.87
C GLU A 626 -11.96 23.58 -41.84
N THR A 627 -12.38 23.49 -43.09
CA THR A 627 -12.02 22.41 -44.03
C THR A 627 -10.81 22.70 -44.94
N ALA A 628 -10.01 21.66 -45.24
CA ALA A 628 -9.40 21.49 -46.57
C ALA A 628 -9.01 20.01 -46.83
N ARG A 629 -8.90 19.63 -48.11
CA ARG A 629 -8.56 18.26 -48.56
C ARG A 629 -7.23 18.19 -49.31
N GLU A 630 -6.67 16.98 -49.30
CA GLU A 630 -5.91 16.32 -50.38
C GLU A 630 -4.51 16.82 -50.82
N LYS A 631 -3.67 15.82 -51.09
CA LYS A 631 -2.37 15.84 -51.81
C LYS A 631 -2.64 16.00 -53.33
N PRO A 632 -1.67 16.32 -54.25
CA PRO A 632 -0.28 15.81 -54.19
C PRO A 632 0.88 16.59 -54.90
N ALA A 633 2.08 16.00 -54.80
CA ALA A 633 3.15 15.88 -55.80
C ALA A 633 4.02 17.09 -56.28
N ALA A 634 5.32 16.97 -55.95
CA ALA A 634 6.49 16.99 -56.85
C ALA A 634 7.07 18.28 -57.48
N LYS A 635 8.43 18.38 -57.37
CA LYS A 635 9.43 18.95 -58.32
C LYS A 635 9.30 20.44 -58.73
N ASN A 636 10.30 21.31 -58.47
CA ASN A 636 11.58 21.43 -59.21
C ASN A 636 12.60 22.34 -58.44
N GLU A 637 13.93 22.25 -58.62
CA GLU A 637 14.84 23.06 -59.49
C GLU A 637 14.70 24.60 -59.30
N GLU A 638 15.72 25.47 -59.16
CA GLU A 638 17.19 25.51 -59.43
C GLU A 638 17.93 26.34 -58.31
N ALA A 639 19.21 26.75 -58.35
CA ALA A 639 20.52 26.12 -58.63
C ALA A 639 21.65 27.20 -58.54
N SER A 640 22.80 26.92 -57.89
CA SER A 640 24.06 27.71 -58.02
C SER A 640 25.23 26.93 -57.36
N LYS A 641 26.13 26.25 -58.10
CA LYS A 641 27.29 26.73 -58.90
C LYS A 641 28.52 27.17 -58.10
N ASN A 642 29.47 26.24 -57.96
CA ASN A 642 30.91 26.31 -58.36
C ASN A 642 31.51 24.92 -58.04
N GLY A 643 32.13 24.18 -58.97
CA GLY A 643 33.53 24.34 -59.41
C GLY A 643 34.43 23.39 -58.59
N VAL A 644 35.34 22.56 -59.12
CA VAL A 644 35.96 22.42 -60.46
C VAL A 644 36.16 20.92 -60.81
N SER A 645 36.58 20.62 -62.04
CA SER A 645 36.89 19.31 -62.66
C SER A 645 38.04 18.51 -61.95
N GLU A 646 38.31 17.21 -62.22
CA GLU A 646 38.27 16.46 -63.49
C GLU A 646 37.88 14.95 -63.40
N LYS A 647 37.41 14.43 -64.55
CA LYS A 647 37.73 13.14 -65.26
C LYS A 647 38.20 11.92 -64.41
N LYS A 648 37.80 10.67 -64.72
CA LYS A 648 36.91 10.11 -65.78
C LYS A 648 36.56 8.64 -65.45
N GLU A 649 35.41 8.16 -65.95
CA GLU A 649 35.20 6.88 -66.69
C GLU A 649 35.86 5.54 -66.25
N VAL A 650 35.21 4.35 -66.33
CA VAL A 650 33.81 4.00 -66.69
C VAL A 650 33.47 2.53 -66.39
N GLN A 651 32.20 2.22 -66.03
CA GLN A 651 31.46 0.94 -66.23
C GLN A 651 32.03 -0.41 -65.68
N SER A 652 31.30 -1.55 -65.70
CA SER A 652 29.86 -1.84 -65.43
C SER A 652 29.61 -3.37 -65.38
N GLY A 653 28.39 -3.80 -65.04
CA GLY A 653 27.97 -5.22 -64.99
C GLY A 653 28.00 -5.78 -63.57
N SER A 654 26.93 -6.33 -62.95
CA SER A 654 25.66 -6.90 -63.45
C SER A 654 25.87 -8.16 -64.34
N SER A 655 25.26 -9.32 -64.09
CA SER A 655 24.09 -9.61 -63.23
C SER A 655 23.94 -11.09 -62.82
N LYS A 656 23.29 -11.30 -61.66
CA LYS A 656 22.25 -12.32 -61.33
C LYS A 656 22.45 -13.85 -61.54
N ASN A 657 22.06 -14.56 -60.46
CA ASN A 657 21.29 -15.82 -60.38
C ASN A 657 21.94 -17.20 -60.67
N GLY A 658 21.64 -18.19 -59.81
CA GLY A 658 21.36 -19.55 -60.30
C GLY A 658 21.62 -20.78 -59.40
N ALA A 659 20.56 -21.29 -58.76
CA ALA A 659 20.25 -22.71 -58.50
C ALA A 659 21.15 -23.66 -57.65
N SER A 660 20.46 -24.45 -56.82
CA SER A 660 20.91 -25.52 -55.91
C SER A 660 21.27 -26.86 -56.59
N SER A 661 22.20 -27.64 -56.03
CA SER A 661 21.98 -29.07 -55.73
C SER A 661 23.03 -29.65 -54.74
N LYS A 662 22.80 -30.87 -54.23
CA LYS A 662 23.64 -31.62 -53.28
C LYS A 662 24.55 -32.64 -53.97
N ASN A 663 25.74 -32.93 -53.42
CA ASN A 663 26.14 -34.26 -52.89
C ASN A 663 27.67 -34.46 -52.74
N GLY A 664 28.05 -35.35 -51.82
CA GLY A 664 29.19 -36.28 -52.02
C GLY A 664 30.60 -35.84 -51.59
N SER A 665 31.11 -36.43 -50.49
CA SER A 665 32.54 -36.46 -50.18
C SER A 665 33.28 -37.56 -50.98
N PRO A 666 34.62 -37.50 -51.06
CA PRO A 666 35.38 -38.70 -50.70
C PRO A 666 36.52 -38.46 -49.69
N LYS A 667 37.18 -39.57 -49.31
CA LYS A 667 37.94 -39.78 -48.06
C LYS A 667 39.48 -39.83 -48.24
N ASN A 668 40.17 -39.66 -47.11
CA ASN A 668 41.42 -40.31 -46.67
C ASN A 668 42.80 -39.97 -47.28
N GLY A 669 43.76 -39.76 -46.37
CA GLY A 669 45.23 -39.76 -46.54
C GLY A 669 45.88 -39.40 -45.20
N ALA A 670 46.95 -40.09 -44.74
CA ALA A 670 47.29 -40.11 -43.30
C ALA A 670 48.77 -39.89 -42.92
N ALA A 671 48.95 -39.20 -41.77
CA ALA A 671 49.95 -39.46 -40.72
C ALA A 671 51.45 -39.11 -40.97
N PRO A 672 52.32 -39.08 -39.92
CA PRO A 672 52.12 -38.72 -38.50
C PRO A 672 53.25 -37.82 -37.89
N LYS A 673 53.06 -37.29 -36.66
CA LYS A 673 53.92 -37.56 -35.47
C LYS A 673 53.56 -36.75 -34.20
N ASN A 674 53.49 -37.49 -33.08
CA ASN A 674 53.75 -37.24 -31.65
C ASN A 674 53.71 -35.79 -31.06
N GLY A 675 53.14 -35.56 -29.86
CA GLY A 675 52.63 -36.55 -28.88
C GLY A 675 51.84 -36.02 -27.67
N LEU A 676 51.46 -36.96 -26.80
CA LEU A 676 50.63 -36.89 -25.56
C LEU A 676 51.53 -36.76 -24.28
N PRO A 677 51.09 -36.91 -23.00
CA PRO A 677 49.74 -37.16 -22.37
C PRO A 677 49.31 -36.04 -21.35
N THR A 678 48.09 -35.83 -20.81
CA THR A 678 46.86 -36.56 -20.36
C THR A 678 46.72 -36.99 -18.87
N ALA A 679 46.06 -36.13 -18.07
CA ALA A 679 44.80 -36.35 -17.29
C ALA A 679 44.62 -37.36 -16.10
N PHE A 680 43.61 -37.05 -15.25
CA PHE A 680 42.86 -37.90 -14.26
C PHE A 680 43.57 -38.29 -12.93
N PRO A 681 42.88 -38.84 -11.86
CA PRO A 681 41.46 -39.26 -11.69
C PRO A 681 40.75 -38.74 -10.39
N LYS A 682 39.65 -39.41 -9.95
CA LYS A 682 38.81 -39.13 -8.75
C LYS A 682 38.89 -40.22 -7.64
N ASN A 683 38.29 -39.91 -6.47
CA ASN A 683 37.75 -40.79 -5.40
C ASN A 683 38.72 -41.41 -4.35
N GLY A 684 38.28 -41.48 -3.07
CA GLY A 684 38.73 -42.54 -2.14
C GLY A 684 38.83 -42.29 -0.61
N ALA A 685 37.72 -42.26 0.12
CA ALA A 685 37.59 -42.60 1.57
C ALA A 685 38.41 -41.81 2.64
N ALA A 686 38.15 -42.12 3.93
CA ALA A 686 38.72 -41.49 5.14
C ALA A 686 39.16 -42.56 6.18
N PRO A 687 39.87 -42.18 7.26
CA PRO A 687 39.20 -42.19 8.58
C PRO A 687 39.60 -41.05 9.55
N ARG A 688 39.07 -41.11 10.78
CA ARG A 688 39.15 -40.10 11.86
C ARG A 688 40.42 -40.21 12.74
N THR A 689 40.82 -39.10 13.38
CA THR A 689 41.23 -39.07 14.81
C THR A 689 41.16 -37.65 15.41
N HIS A 690 41.16 -37.53 16.75
CA HIS A 690 41.06 -36.26 17.49
C HIS A 690 42.42 -35.59 17.76
N ALA A 691 42.43 -34.26 17.84
CA ALA A 691 43.33 -33.47 18.70
C ALA A 691 42.65 -32.15 19.14
N ASN A 692 43.16 -31.52 20.19
CA ASN A 692 42.54 -30.36 20.86
C ASN A 692 43.19 -29.01 20.47
N ARG A 693 42.51 -27.92 20.86
CA ARG A 693 42.99 -26.59 21.33
C ARG A 693 44.50 -26.27 21.16
N THR A 694 44.91 -25.01 20.89
CA THR A 694 44.64 -23.85 21.76
C THR A 694 44.94 -22.50 21.09
N SER A 695 44.32 -21.43 21.62
CA SER A 695 44.57 -19.99 21.39
C SER A 695 46.03 -19.56 21.11
N CYS A 696 46.18 -18.58 20.21
CA CYS A 696 47.05 -17.43 20.48
C CYS A 696 46.24 -16.12 20.30
N LYS A 697 46.45 -15.16 21.19
CA LYS A 697 45.97 -13.77 21.08
C LYS A 697 47.10 -12.86 20.58
N GLN A 698 46.72 -11.64 20.22
CA GLN A 698 47.51 -10.41 20.40
C GLN A 698 48.74 -10.20 19.51
N CYS A 699 48.58 -9.30 18.55
CA CYS A 699 49.58 -8.30 18.15
C CYS A 699 48.88 -6.93 18.13
N ASP A 700 49.64 -5.87 18.38
CA ASP A 700 49.12 -4.55 18.77
C ASP A 700 49.09 -3.52 17.62
N ARG A 701 48.62 -2.32 17.98
CA ARG A 701 48.57 -1.06 17.21
C ARG A 701 49.76 -0.83 16.25
N VAL A 702 49.48 -0.20 15.12
CA VAL A 702 50.32 0.85 14.51
C VAL A 702 49.43 2.04 14.15
N GLU A 703 49.95 3.25 14.27
CA GLU A 703 49.25 4.51 13.96
C GLU A 703 49.47 4.91 12.50
N LEU A 704 48.40 5.35 11.82
CA LEU A 704 48.32 6.52 10.92
C LEU A 704 46.89 6.69 10.38
#